data_AF-A0A0A2VDX4-F1
#
_entry.id   AF-A0A0A2VDX4-F1
#
_cell.length_a   1.000
_cell.length_b   1.000
_cell.length_c   1.000
_cell.angle_alpha   90.00
_cell.angle_beta   90.00
_cell.angle_gamma   90.00
#
_symmetry.space_group_name_H-M   'P 1'
#
loop_
_entity.id
_entity.type
_entity.pdbx_description
1 polymer ?
#
loop_
_entity_poly.entity_id
_entity_poly.type
_entity_poly.pdbx_seq_one_letter_code
_entity_poly.pdbx_strand_id
1 'polypeptide(L)'
;MARLAATSIDYENYHIFIGIYPNDATTQRDVEDVCARFPNVHKVVCARPGPTNKADCLNNILDAVFQFERDACFSFSGFVLHDAEDVISPLELRLFNALVDRNDLIQLPVYPLERSWKHFTSLSYLDEFSELQGKDVPVREALSGQVPSAGVGTCFSRRAVLALLADGDGRAFDAQSLSEEYDISFRLRKKGMTETFCRFQVRDDADEPQRLFGARRRTPNVVCVREYFPDTFRAAVRQKSRWIIGTVFQGFKTHRWTSSWTLNYFLWRDRKGGLINFLGFGAMLIAIQLAALWIYQHTVDNAWQFMSIFCCDEWFVILLWINLGLMANRLVQRIIFVTGFYGFWQGVMSIPRLFWGTLINFMANCRALRQVILHGDPHRVAWDKTLHDFPRGQARNPALRPLGEILMAHGMISQHQLDEAIQQRVPGLKLGGRLLKSGVINGLQLAQALAEQAGVPMERMDCRCLDKRLIAALPSGVARHYAVLPLREEPDRLVLASESRLDPVSLAALSRKIGRPVRYVIVPRGEVVVGLRQGYGDAQNTEQFALLSRAAAAGMLSPQRAEALWHEYVSGQILFAEVLITESYLDAAVLKAVLLRYERSDMQFGDFLVQEAFVERADAQRRVEQPANLQPDRRISMSKYLKWLMALACSLTIAGYALATSEGSRDDLGLSDYRYFKVYPHITRAHQALLSNNESRALDSFQHAHMLAPESIRLTLWLAEAYLHFNHHDKAIALLNEQLRKTPGNAQLRQALDAIPKPEKKITTREQLLALDDACADSPSVVCRAEVGHYAVRLGELDIAMQQLNDEALRASPRGQALINNLTQRAIDLQKWHIADRGFALHDRLVTLNEAQYQQWFAILLHLGRDRRILDLQQQGVMNSPGMQLAYAQSLAERKAYPALRAYLASHHPRFTSGSEKRNWRDLKMKWGGIKTTDRYSAETLIK
;
A
#
# COMPACT_ATOMS: atom_id res chain seq x y z
N MET A 1 4.36 -10.42 0.43
CA MET A 1 3.16 -11.28 0.30
C MET A 1 2.01 -10.62 -0.46
N ALA A 2 1.38 -9.53 -0.01
CA ALA A 2 0.16 -8.98 -0.64
C ALA A 2 0.22 -8.78 -2.17
N ARG A 3 1.35 -8.27 -2.69
CA ARG A 3 1.59 -8.17 -4.14
C ARG A 3 1.54 -9.54 -4.84
N LEU A 4 2.20 -10.54 -4.28
CA LEU A 4 2.24 -11.90 -4.81
C LEU A 4 0.85 -12.52 -4.78
N ALA A 5 0.15 -12.41 -3.64
CA ALA A 5 -1.22 -12.89 -3.47
C ALA A 5 -2.15 -12.24 -4.50
N ALA A 6 -2.09 -10.91 -4.65
CA ALA A 6 -2.87 -10.19 -5.64
C ALA A 6 -2.63 -10.71 -7.06
N THR A 7 -1.38 -10.99 -7.44
CA THR A 7 -1.06 -11.44 -8.81
C THR A 7 -1.26 -12.94 -9.09
N SER A 8 -1.27 -13.78 -8.06
CA SER A 8 -1.22 -15.25 -8.23
C SER A 8 -2.52 -15.97 -7.89
N ILE A 9 -3.41 -15.35 -7.11
CA ILE A 9 -4.68 -15.96 -6.71
C ILE A 9 -5.61 -16.15 -7.92
N ASP A 10 -6.08 -17.38 -8.09
CA ASP A 10 -7.07 -17.80 -9.09
C ASP A 10 -8.49 -17.50 -8.56
N TYR A 11 -8.78 -16.23 -8.27
CA TYR A 11 -10.09 -15.79 -7.80
C TYR A 11 -10.26 -14.28 -8.02
N GLU A 12 -11.49 -13.81 -8.24
CA GLU A 12 -11.75 -12.39 -8.57
C GLU A 12 -12.49 -11.65 -7.46
N ASN A 13 -13.36 -12.34 -6.70
CA ASN A 13 -14.21 -11.71 -5.69
C ASN A 13 -13.56 -11.78 -4.30
N TYR A 14 -12.47 -11.05 -4.11
CA TYR A 14 -11.76 -11.01 -2.83
C TYR A 14 -11.14 -9.65 -2.57
N HIS A 15 -10.96 -9.36 -1.29
CA HIS A 15 -10.29 -8.16 -0.81
C HIS A 15 -9.26 -8.56 0.25
N ILE A 16 -8.09 -7.91 0.22
CA ILE A 16 -7.01 -8.13 1.18
C ILE A 16 -6.95 -6.93 2.12
N PHE A 17 -7.15 -7.14 3.41
CA PHE A 17 -7.02 -6.09 4.42
C PHE A 17 -5.72 -6.29 5.21
N ILE A 18 -4.86 -5.26 5.24
CA ILE A 18 -3.54 -5.34 5.88
C ILE A 18 -3.52 -4.44 7.11
N GLY A 19 -3.39 -5.05 8.28
CA GLY A 19 -3.21 -4.33 9.55
C GLY A 19 -1.78 -3.82 9.72
N ILE A 20 -1.64 -2.53 10.02
CA ILE A 20 -0.36 -1.87 10.25
C ILE A 20 -0.40 -0.99 11.51
N TYR A 21 0.75 -0.83 12.14
CA TYR A 21 0.84 0.00 13.34
C TYR A 21 1.12 1.48 13.00
N PRO A 22 0.52 2.44 13.74
CA PRO A 22 0.73 3.88 13.55
C PRO A 22 2.20 4.32 13.62
N ASN A 23 3.02 3.65 14.42
CA ASN A 23 4.42 3.99 14.67
C ASN A 23 5.42 3.33 13.72
N ASP A 24 4.97 2.57 12.71
CA ASP A 24 5.83 1.93 11.70
C ASP A 24 5.68 2.59 10.32
N ALA A 25 6.22 3.80 10.18
CA ALA A 25 6.14 4.60 8.95
C ALA A 25 6.80 3.94 7.72
N THR A 26 7.71 2.99 7.93
CA THR A 26 8.31 2.19 6.85
C THR A 26 7.31 1.22 6.26
N THR A 27 6.66 0.41 7.10
CA THR A 27 5.65 -0.56 6.65
C THR A 27 4.43 0.15 6.05
N GLN A 28 4.05 1.34 6.55
CA GLN A 28 2.93 2.09 5.95
C GLN A 28 3.21 2.49 4.50
N ARG A 29 4.42 3.00 4.22
CA ARG A 29 4.83 3.39 2.86
C ARG A 29 4.83 2.18 1.91
N ASP A 30 5.37 1.06 2.36
CA ASP A 30 5.38 -0.17 1.55
C ASP A 30 3.97 -0.68 1.23
N VAL A 31 3.02 -0.54 2.17
CA VAL A 31 1.62 -0.93 1.98
C VAL A 31 0.89 0.06 1.09
N GLU A 32 1.12 1.37 1.24
CA GLU A 32 0.58 2.40 0.36
C GLU A 32 0.96 2.18 -1.11
N ASP A 33 2.22 1.80 -1.36
CA ASP A 33 2.72 1.43 -2.68
C ASP A 33 1.98 0.24 -3.29
N VAL A 34 1.53 -0.71 -2.47
CA VAL A 34 0.76 -1.88 -2.91
C VAL A 34 -0.70 -1.48 -3.15
N CYS A 35 -1.33 -0.74 -2.24
CA CYS A 35 -2.70 -0.24 -2.40
C CYS A 35 -2.86 0.65 -3.65
N ALA A 36 -1.84 1.44 -3.98
CA ALA A 36 -1.82 2.25 -5.19
C ALA A 36 -1.84 1.41 -6.49
N ARG A 37 -1.35 0.15 -6.44
CA ARG A 37 -1.30 -0.76 -7.59
C ARG A 37 -2.48 -1.72 -7.66
N PHE A 38 -3.03 -2.10 -6.51
CA PHE A 38 -4.05 -3.13 -6.38
C PHE A 38 -5.25 -2.58 -5.60
N PRO A 39 -6.34 -2.16 -6.28
CA PRO A 39 -7.52 -1.57 -5.64
C PRO A 39 -8.26 -2.50 -4.67
N ASN A 40 -8.02 -3.81 -4.76
CA ASN A 40 -8.57 -4.82 -3.86
C ASN A 40 -7.73 -5.01 -2.58
N VAL A 41 -6.66 -4.24 -2.40
CA VAL A 41 -5.84 -4.25 -1.18
C VAL A 41 -6.08 -2.98 -0.38
N HIS A 42 -6.42 -3.16 0.90
CA HIS A 42 -6.85 -2.12 1.81
C HIS A 42 -5.88 -1.99 2.98
N LYS A 43 -5.48 -0.76 3.26
CA LYS A 43 -4.61 -0.42 4.38
C LYS A 43 -5.46 -0.17 5.63
N VAL A 44 -5.20 -0.89 6.71
CA VAL A 44 -5.88 -0.72 8.00
C VAL A 44 -4.87 -0.27 9.06
N VAL A 45 -4.99 0.98 9.52
CA VAL A 45 -4.14 1.51 10.59
C VAL A 45 -4.76 1.15 11.94
N CYS A 46 -4.04 0.36 12.74
CA CYS A 46 -4.49 -0.02 14.08
C CYS A 46 -4.64 1.20 14.99
N ALA A 47 -5.61 1.17 15.91
CA ALA A 47 -5.90 2.31 16.78
C ALA A 47 -4.75 2.65 17.77
N ARG A 48 -3.91 1.67 18.12
CA ARG A 48 -2.83 1.82 19.12
C ARG A 48 -1.45 1.71 18.46
N PRO A 49 -0.45 2.50 18.90
CA PRO A 49 0.92 2.29 18.47
C PRO A 49 1.38 0.90 18.89
N GLY A 50 2.01 0.18 17.96
CA GLY A 50 2.50 -1.17 18.18
C GLY A 50 3.89 -1.22 18.83
N PRO A 51 4.41 -2.42 19.11
CA PRO A 51 3.72 -3.69 18.97
C PRO A 51 2.65 -3.87 20.05
N THR A 52 1.43 -4.24 19.66
CA THR A 52 0.40 -4.72 20.60
C THR A 52 0.42 -6.25 20.59
N ASN A 53 -0.58 -6.91 20.01
CA ASN A 53 -0.59 -8.34 19.77
C ASN A 53 -1.41 -8.65 18.50
N LYS A 54 -1.25 -9.87 17.97
CA LYS A 54 -1.89 -10.30 16.72
C LYS A 54 -3.41 -10.21 16.81
N ALA A 55 -4.02 -10.68 17.90
CA ALA A 55 -5.47 -10.57 18.14
C ALA A 55 -6.02 -9.13 18.12
N ASP A 56 -5.34 -8.15 18.71
CA ASP A 56 -5.71 -6.74 18.68
C ASP A 56 -5.67 -6.20 17.25
N CYS A 57 -4.60 -6.51 16.51
CA CYS A 57 -4.49 -6.16 15.08
C CYS A 57 -5.64 -6.77 14.26
N LEU A 58 -5.96 -8.05 14.47
CA LEU A 58 -7.03 -8.77 13.77
C LEU A 58 -8.42 -8.19 14.06
N ASN A 59 -8.69 -7.76 15.30
CA ASN A 59 -9.96 -7.08 15.62
C ASN A 59 -10.07 -5.73 14.89
N ASN A 60 -9.00 -4.93 14.83
CA ASN A 60 -8.99 -3.68 14.05
C ASN A 60 -9.23 -3.94 12.55
N ILE A 61 -8.67 -5.02 12.02
CA ILE A 61 -8.93 -5.46 10.64
C ILE A 61 -10.40 -5.83 10.47
N LEU A 62 -10.99 -6.66 11.35
CA LEU A 62 -12.41 -7.03 11.27
C LEU A 62 -13.33 -5.80 11.30
N ASP A 63 -13.07 -4.84 12.18
CA ASP A 63 -13.84 -3.59 12.25
C ASP A 63 -13.79 -2.83 10.92
N ALA A 64 -12.61 -2.76 10.29
CA ALA A 64 -12.44 -2.16 8.98
C ALA A 64 -13.15 -2.95 7.87
N VAL A 65 -13.17 -4.28 7.93
CA VAL A 65 -13.93 -5.11 6.99
C VAL A 65 -15.42 -4.81 7.10
N PHE A 66 -15.99 -4.79 8.31
CA PHE A 66 -17.42 -4.48 8.48
C PHE A 66 -17.76 -3.04 8.12
N GLN A 67 -16.84 -2.10 8.31
CA GLN A 67 -17.01 -0.74 7.81
C GLN A 67 -17.07 -0.73 6.28
N PHE A 68 -16.13 -1.42 5.62
CA PHE A 68 -16.14 -1.56 4.17
C PHE A 68 -17.41 -2.24 3.65
N GLU A 69 -17.92 -3.28 4.32
CA GLU A 69 -19.19 -3.93 3.95
C GLU A 69 -20.38 -2.96 4.00
N ARG A 70 -20.45 -2.09 5.02
CA ARG A 70 -21.49 -1.07 5.14
C ARG A 70 -21.39 -0.05 4.02
N ASP A 71 -20.19 0.44 3.75
CA ASP A 71 -19.94 1.44 2.71
C ASP A 71 -20.18 0.86 1.30
N ALA A 72 -19.90 -0.43 1.12
CA ALA A 72 -20.03 -1.13 -0.14
C ALA A 72 -21.37 -1.85 -0.33
N CYS A 73 -22.30 -1.79 0.63
CA CYS A 73 -23.62 -2.44 0.56
C CYS A 73 -23.58 -3.93 0.16
N PHE A 74 -22.56 -4.67 0.60
CA PHE A 74 -22.47 -6.12 0.42
C PHE A 74 -21.85 -6.80 1.64
N SER A 75 -21.96 -8.12 1.71
CA SER A 75 -21.34 -8.90 2.79
C SER A 75 -20.42 -9.99 2.24
N PHE A 76 -19.31 -10.22 2.94
CA PHE A 76 -18.40 -11.33 2.68
C PHE A 76 -18.96 -12.63 3.25
N SER A 77 -18.90 -13.70 2.46
CA SER A 77 -19.30 -15.05 2.88
C SER A 77 -18.29 -15.69 3.84
N GLY A 78 -17.01 -15.36 3.69
CA GLY A 78 -15.93 -15.90 4.52
C GLY A 78 -14.75 -14.94 4.69
N PHE A 79 -14.01 -15.16 5.77
CA PHE A 79 -12.87 -14.36 6.22
C PHE A 79 -11.65 -15.25 6.32
N VAL A 80 -10.58 -14.95 5.59
CA VAL A 80 -9.37 -15.79 5.54
C VAL A 80 -8.23 -15.08 6.27
N LEU A 81 -7.51 -15.84 7.10
CA LEU A 81 -6.43 -15.32 7.93
C LEU A 81 -5.07 -15.83 7.45
N HIS A 82 -4.15 -14.90 7.23
CA HIS A 82 -2.78 -15.17 6.78
C HIS A 82 -1.78 -14.24 7.47
N ASP A 83 -0.58 -14.75 7.69
CA ASP A 83 0.56 -13.96 8.13
C ASP A 83 1.27 -13.30 6.92
N ALA A 84 2.00 -12.22 7.17
CA ALA A 84 2.60 -11.40 6.11
C ALA A 84 3.74 -12.10 5.36
N GLU A 85 4.22 -13.22 5.90
CA GLU A 85 5.28 -14.10 5.42
C GLU A 85 4.77 -15.34 4.67
N ASP A 86 3.45 -15.56 4.63
CA ASP A 86 2.86 -16.76 4.03
C ASP A 86 2.98 -16.78 2.50
N VAL A 87 3.33 -17.95 1.96
CA VAL A 87 3.18 -18.27 0.54
C VAL A 87 1.86 -19.00 0.34
N ILE A 88 0.92 -18.25 -0.23
CA ILE A 88 -0.46 -18.63 -0.54
C ILE A 88 -0.54 -19.49 -1.80
N SER A 89 -1.44 -20.47 -1.81
CA SER A 89 -1.73 -21.26 -3.01
C SER A 89 -2.70 -20.51 -3.93
N PRO A 90 -2.48 -20.46 -5.26
CA PRO A 90 -3.40 -19.83 -6.20
C PRO A 90 -4.87 -20.27 -6.06
N LEU A 91 -5.11 -21.54 -5.71
CA LEU A 91 -6.44 -22.13 -5.70
C LEU A 91 -7.16 -22.08 -4.35
N GLU A 92 -6.54 -21.52 -3.30
CA GLU A 92 -7.08 -21.59 -1.94
C GLU A 92 -8.45 -20.94 -1.81
N LEU A 93 -8.68 -19.78 -2.44
CA LEU A 93 -9.95 -19.06 -2.31
C LEU A 93 -11.10 -19.78 -3.02
N ARG A 94 -10.83 -20.50 -4.12
CA ARG A 94 -11.84 -21.34 -4.79
C ARG A 94 -12.25 -22.50 -3.90
N LEU A 95 -11.28 -23.11 -3.22
CA LEU A 95 -11.51 -24.19 -2.28
C LEU A 95 -12.32 -23.71 -1.07
N PHE A 96 -11.96 -22.55 -0.50
CA PHE A 96 -12.74 -21.96 0.60
C PHE A 96 -14.15 -21.62 0.17
N ASN A 97 -14.34 -20.97 -0.99
CA ASN A 97 -15.67 -20.62 -1.49
C ASN A 97 -16.57 -21.86 -1.70
N ALA A 98 -16.00 -23.01 -2.10
CA ALA A 98 -16.75 -24.25 -2.24
C ALA A 98 -17.18 -24.89 -0.89
N LEU A 99 -16.48 -24.56 0.21
CA LEU A 99 -16.64 -25.21 1.50
C LEU A 99 -17.32 -24.33 2.56
N VAL A 100 -17.25 -23.00 2.43
CA VAL A 100 -17.67 -22.03 3.45
C VAL A 100 -19.17 -22.09 3.78
N ASP A 101 -20.01 -22.52 2.84
CA ASP A 101 -21.45 -22.67 3.06
C ASP A 101 -21.78 -23.86 3.98
N ARG A 102 -20.91 -24.87 4.00
CA ARG A 102 -21.12 -26.12 4.76
C ARG A 102 -20.30 -26.19 6.04
N ASN A 103 -19.21 -25.43 6.11
CA ASN A 103 -18.23 -25.47 7.18
C ASN A 103 -17.98 -24.08 7.75
N ASP A 104 -18.00 -23.96 9.07
CA ASP A 104 -17.82 -22.68 9.77
C ASP A 104 -16.35 -22.30 9.96
N LEU A 105 -15.47 -23.29 10.08
CA LEU A 105 -14.02 -23.13 10.13
C LEU A 105 -13.38 -24.13 9.18
N ILE A 106 -12.57 -23.63 8.25
CA ILE A 106 -11.84 -24.44 7.28
C ILE A 106 -10.35 -24.16 7.46
N GLN A 107 -9.58 -25.17 7.85
CA GLN A 107 -8.13 -25.06 7.99
C GLN A 107 -7.44 -25.78 6.83
N LEU A 108 -6.55 -25.07 6.13
CA LEU A 108 -5.65 -25.69 5.16
C LEU A 108 -4.38 -26.22 5.86
N PRO A 109 -3.71 -27.24 5.29
CA PRO A 109 -2.42 -27.68 5.77
C PRO A 109 -1.39 -26.56 5.68
N VAL A 110 -0.50 -26.50 6.68
CA VAL A 110 0.66 -25.61 6.70
C VAL A 110 1.91 -26.46 6.57
N TYR A 111 2.68 -26.27 5.50
CA TYR A 111 3.90 -27.03 5.25
C TYR A 111 5.13 -26.11 5.17
N PRO A 112 6.17 -26.35 5.99
CA PRO A 112 7.40 -25.57 5.94
C PRO A 112 8.09 -25.63 4.57
N LEU A 113 8.69 -24.52 4.14
CA LEU A 113 9.58 -24.48 2.99
C LEU A 113 10.95 -25.07 3.34
N GLU A 114 11.49 -25.92 2.46
CA GLU A 114 12.81 -26.50 2.63
C GLU A 114 13.91 -25.41 2.51
N ARG A 115 14.87 -25.46 3.45
CA ARG A 115 16.11 -24.66 3.42
C ARG A 115 17.30 -25.59 3.13
N SER A 116 18.47 -24.99 2.87
CA SER A 116 19.72 -25.75 2.75
C SER A 116 19.99 -26.61 4.00
N TRP A 117 20.66 -27.75 3.82
CA TRP A 117 21.04 -28.69 4.88
C TRP A 117 21.79 -28.04 6.05
N LYS A 118 22.45 -26.90 5.81
CA LYS A 118 23.14 -26.11 6.84
C LYS A 118 22.18 -25.52 7.89
N HIS A 119 20.91 -25.34 7.58
CA HIS A 119 19.90 -24.77 8.48
C HIS A 119 19.16 -25.86 9.27
N PHE A 120 19.91 -26.69 9.98
CA PHE A 120 19.41 -27.90 10.66
C PHE A 120 18.21 -27.65 11.60
N THR A 121 18.19 -26.51 12.29
CA THR A 121 17.05 -26.09 13.15
C THR A 121 15.76 -25.91 12.35
N SER A 122 15.81 -25.23 11.20
CA SER A 122 14.61 -25.05 10.36
C SER A 122 14.08 -26.37 9.82
N LEU A 123 14.98 -27.32 9.50
CA LEU A 123 14.61 -28.64 8.99
C LEU A 123 13.88 -29.50 10.02
N SER A 124 14.06 -29.24 11.32
CA SER A 124 13.30 -29.93 12.37
C SER A 124 11.78 -29.66 12.30
N TYR A 125 11.39 -28.50 11.74
CA TYR A 125 9.98 -28.17 11.52
C TYR A 125 9.37 -28.98 10.37
N LEU A 126 10.16 -29.35 9.34
CA LEU A 126 9.68 -30.24 8.26
C LEU A 126 9.14 -31.54 8.84
N ASP A 127 9.87 -32.11 9.82
CA ASP A 127 9.52 -33.38 10.44
C ASP A 127 8.25 -33.27 11.28
N GLU A 128 8.18 -32.24 12.11
CA GLU A 128 7.07 -32.03 13.03
C GLU A 128 5.77 -31.71 12.28
N PHE A 129 5.81 -30.82 11.29
CA PHE A 129 4.61 -30.43 10.55
C PHE A 129 4.13 -31.52 9.59
N SER A 130 5.05 -32.29 8.97
CA SER A 130 4.67 -33.44 8.14
C SER A 130 3.87 -34.47 8.93
N GLU A 131 4.30 -34.78 10.16
CA GLU A 131 3.61 -35.72 11.04
C GLU A 131 2.31 -35.11 11.59
N LEU A 132 2.37 -33.87 12.10
CA LEU A 132 1.21 -33.20 12.72
C LEU A 132 0.07 -32.99 11.72
N GLN A 133 0.35 -32.35 10.58
CA GLN A 133 -0.65 -32.03 9.55
C GLN A 133 -1.01 -33.26 8.70
N GLY A 134 -0.10 -34.24 8.58
CA GLY A 134 -0.32 -35.46 7.80
C GLY A 134 -1.14 -36.53 8.51
N LYS A 135 -1.03 -36.60 9.85
CA LYS A 135 -1.59 -37.66 10.69
C LYS A 135 -2.45 -37.14 11.82
N ASP A 136 -1.89 -36.30 12.71
CA ASP A 136 -2.51 -36.01 14.00
C ASP A 136 -3.76 -35.11 13.87
N VAL A 137 -3.70 -34.06 13.03
CA VAL A 137 -4.83 -33.14 12.82
C VAL A 137 -6.01 -33.82 12.11
N PRO A 138 -5.82 -34.58 11.00
CA PRO A 138 -6.90 -35.34 10.39
C PRO A 138 -7.55 -36.37 11.33
N VAL A 139 -6.76 -37.05 12.18
CA VAL A 139 -7.29 -38.00 13.16
C VAL A 139 -8.09 -37.27 14.24
N ARG A 140 -7.62 -36.10 14.67
CA ARG A 140 -8.32 -35.28 15.66
C ARG A 140 -9.66 -34.77 15.14
N GLU A 141 -9.69 -34.26 13.91
CA GLU A 141 -10.92 -33.89 13.20
C GLU A 141 -11.90 -35.07 13.15
N ALA A 142 -11.45 -36.23 12.67
CA ALA A 142 -12.31 -37.41 12.51
C ALA A 142 -12.91 -37.91 13.84
N LEU A 143 -12.18 -37.82 14.95
CA LEU A 143 -12.62 -38.34 16.26
C LEU A 143 -13.38 -37.34 17.12
N SER A 144 -13.04 -36.05 17.04
CA SER A 144 -13.61 -35.00 17.91
C SER A 144 -14.47 -33.99 17.16
N GLY A 145 -14.34 -33.91 15.83
CA GLY A 145 -14.89 -32.85 14.99
C GLY A 145 -14.34 -31.46 15.32
N GLN A 146 -13.23 -31.38 16.04
CA GLN A 146 -12.54 -30.14 16.37
C GLN A 146 -11.19 -30.09 15.66
N VAL A 147 -10.90 -28.96 15.04
CA VAL A 147 -9.68 -28.71 14.27
C VAL A 147 -8.92 -27.57 14.94
N PRO A 148 -7.70 -27.81 15.45
CA PRO A 148 -6.89 -26.72 15.98
C PRO A 148 -6.52 -25.78 14.83
N SER A 149 -6.97 -24.53 14.91
CA SER A 149 -6.58 -23.50 13.94
C SER A 149 -5.08 -23.22 14.09
N ALA A 150 -4.38 -23.22 12.96
CA ALA A 150 -2.95 -22.95 12.91
C ALA A 150 -2.63 -21.45 12.81
N GLY A 151 -3.65 -20.60 12.68
CA GLY A 151 -3.46 -19.17 12.62
C GLY A 151 -3.07 -18.57 11.29
N VAL A 152 -2.95 -19.42 10.30
CA VAL A 152 -2.63 -19.11 8.91
C VAL A 152 -3.34 -20.12 8.03
N GLY A 153 -3.81 -19.69 6.85
CA GLY A 153 -4.58 -20.56 5.96
C GLY A 153 -5.89 -21.04 6.57
N THR A 154 -6.48 -20.26 7.48
CA THR A 154 -7.75 -20.55 8.13
C THR A 154 -8.83 -19.64 7.55
N CYS A 155 -9.92 -20.23 7.07
CA CYS A 155 -11.11 -19.51 6.64
C CYS A 155 -12.24 -19.69 7.66
N PHE A 156 -12.85 -18.57 8.06
CA PHE A 156 -14.02 -18.52 8.93
C PHE A 156 -15.24 -18.13 8.10
N SER A 157 -16.36 -18.85 8.25
CA SER A 157 -17.63 -18.42 7.68
C SER A 157 -18.09 -17.11 8.35
N ARG A 158 -18.93 -16.34 7.65
CA ARG A 158 -19.57 -15.16 8.25
C ARG A 158 -20.31 -15.50 9.55
N ARG A 159 -21.01 -16.64 9.58
CA ARG A 159 -21.72 -17.13 10.75
C ARG A 159 -20.76 -17.36 11.93
N ALA A 160 -19.58 -17.91 11.68
CA ALA A 160 -18.55 -18.12 12.69
C ALA A 160 -18.05 -16.80 13.29
N VAL A 161 -17.70 -15.82 12.43
CA VAL A 161 -17.20 -14.51 12.89
C VAL A 161 -18.26 -13.77 13.73
N LEU A 162 -19.51 -13.74 13.27
CA LEU A 162 -20.60 -13.11 14.01
C LEU A 162 -20.84 -13.79 15.38
N ALA A 163 -20.75 -15.13 15.43
CA ALA A 163 -20.89 -15.86 16.68
C ALA A 163 -19.73 -15.62 17.66
N LEU A 164 -18.51 -15.40 17.16
CA LEU A 164 -17.36 -15.03 17.99
C LEU A 164 -17.49 -13.60 18.54
N LEU A 165 -17.96 -12.65 17.72
CA LEU A 165 -18.20 -11.27 18.15
C LEU A 165 -19.29 -11.18 19.22
N ALA A 166 -20.39 -11.93 19.06
CA ALA A 166 -21.46 -12.00 20.04
C ALA A 166 -21.00 -12.61 21.38
N ASP A 167 -19.96 -13.44 21.36
CA ASP A 167 -19.43 -14.13 22.52
C ASP A 167 -18.34 -13.32 23.25
N GLY A 168 -17.66 -12.40 22.57
CA GLY A 168 -16.53 -11.63 23.09
C GLY A 168 -16.78 -10.14 23.28
N ASP A 169 -18.00 -9.74 23.63
CA ASP A 169 -18.40 -8.32 23.84
C ASP A 169 -18.02 -7.41 22.65
N GLY A 170 -18.22 -7.91 21.42
CA GLY A 170 -17.87 -7.19 20.19
C GLY A 170 -16.42 -7.39 19.72
N ARG A 171 -15.64 -8.29 20.34
CA ARG A 171 -14.31 -8.70 19.89
C ARG A 171 -14.29 -10.18 19.54
N ALA A 172 -13.86 -10.52 18.34
CA ALA A 172 -13.78 -11.91 17.91
C ALA A 172 -12.55 -12.61 18.50
N PHE A 173 -11.40 -11.93 18.46
CA PHE A 173 -10.11 -12.45 18.90
C PHE A 173 -9.76 -11.96 20.31
N ASP A 174 -9.39 -12.87 21.21
CA ASP A 174 -8.97 -12.50 22.57
C ASP A 174 -7.53 -11.95 22.56
N ALA A 175 -7.40 -10.65 22.85
CA ALA A 175 -6.11 -9.95 22.95
C ALA A 175 -5.24 -10.41 24.13
N GLN A 176 -5.75 -11.20 25.07
CA GLN A 176 -4.96 -11.73 26.19
C GLN A 176 -4.40 -13.14 25.90
N SER A 177 -4.87 -13.78 24.83
CA SER A 177 -4.39 -15.08 24.38
C SER A 177 -3.17 -14.92 23.48
N LEU A 178 -2.10 -15.67 23.76
CA LEU A 178 -0.91 -15.77 22.91
C LEU A 178 -1.07 -16.82 21.79
N SER A 179 -2.17 -17.57 21.84
CA SER A 179 -2.62 -18.55 20.84
C SER A 179 -4.12 -18.35 20.62
N GLU A 180 -4.49 -17.14 20.20
CA GLU A 180 -5.87 -16.73 19.93
C GLU A 180 -6.57 -17.69 18.97
N GLU A 181 -5.81 -18.26 18.04
CA GLU A 181 -6.29 -19.15 16.99
C GLU A 181 -6.70 -20.52 17.56
N TYR A 182 -5.93 -21.02 18.52
CA TYR A 182 -6.23 -22.27 19.21
C TYR A 182 -7.55 -22.15 20.01
N ASP A 183 -7.73 -21.05 20.74
CA ASP A 183 -8.94 -20.78 21.54
C ASP A 183 -10.23 -20.70 20.71
N ILE A 184 -10.15 -20.06 19.53
CA ILE A 184 -11.30 -19.86 18.66
C ILE A 184 -11.95 -21.17 18.23
N SER A 185 -11.15 -22.18 17.87
CA SER A 185 -11.69 -23.50 17.50
C SER A 185 -12.53 -24.08 18.63
N PHE A 186 -12.05 -24.06 19.88
CA PHE A 186 -12.85 -24.58 21.00
C PHE A 186 -14.13 -23.77 21.25
N ARG A 187 -14.10 -22.45 21.07
CA ARG A 187 -15.29 -21.58 21.22
C ARG A 187 -16.34 -21.86 20.15
N LEU A 188 -15.93 -22.04 18.90
CA LEU A 188 -16.82 -22.40 17.80
C LEU A 188 -17.41 -23.80 18.00
N ARG A 189 -16.57 -24.78 18.37
CA ARG A 189 -17.04 -26.13 18.68
C ARG A 189 -18.05 -26.18 19.82
N LYS A 190 -17.85 -25.38 20.87
CA LYS A 190 -18.79 -25.27 22.00
C LYS A 190 -20.15 -24.72 21.57
N LYS A 191 -20.19 -23.90 20.51
CA LYS A 191 -21.42 -23.39 19.89
C LYS A 191 -22.05 -24.36 18.87
N GLY A 192 -21.50 -25.57 18.73
CA GLY A 192 -22.01 -26.59 17.81
C GLY A 192 -21.67 -26.32 16.34
N MET A 193 -20.68 -25.47 16.07
CA MET A 193 -20.26 -25.14 14.71
C MET A 193 -19.39 -26.24 14.09
N THR A 194 -19.32 -26.23 12.76
CA THR A 194 -18.65 -27.25 11.96
C THR A 194 -17.24 -26.83 11.62
N GLU A 195 -16.26 -27.69 11.91
CA GLU A 195 -14.84 -27.43 11.66
C GLU A 195 -14.29 -28.51 10.75
N THR A 196 -13.46 -28.11 9.78
CA THR A 196 -12.92 -29.04 8.78
C THR A 196 -11.46 -28.75 8.46
N PHE A 197 -10.66 -29.81 8.41
CA PHE A 197 -9.27 -29.78 7.98
C PHE A 197 -9.19 -30.24 6.52
N CYS A 198 -9.08 -29.29 5.59
CA CYS A 198 -9.25 -29.56 4.17
C CYS A 198 -7.91 -29.86 3.49
N ARG A 199 -7.64 -31.15 3.22
CA ARG A 199 -6.48 -31.58 2.44
C ARG A 199 -6.88 -31.90 1.00
N PHE A 200 -6.97 -30.87 0.16
CA PHE A 200 -7.38 -31.00 -1.24
C PHE A 200 -6.17 -31.11 -2.18
N GLN A 201 -6.21 -32.05 -3.13
CA GLN A 201 -5.14 -32.29 -4.09
C GLN A 201 -5.45 -31.61 -5.43
N VAL A 202 -4.45 -30.95 -6.00
CA VAL A 202 -4.52 -30.32 -7.33
C VAL A 202 -3.92 -31.29 -8.35
N ARG A 203 -4.67 -31.58 -9.41
CA ARG A 203 -4.14 -32.23 -10.61
C ARG A 203 -3.71 -31.14 -11.58
N ASP A 204 -2.42 -30.81 -11.60
CA ASP A 204 -1.85 -29.97 -12.66
C ASP A 204 -1.26 -30.90 -13.72
N ASP A 205 -1.78 -30.83 -14.95
CA ASP A 205 -1.25 -31.55 -16.13
C ASP A 205 -0.04 -30.83 -16.77
N ALA A 206 0.31 -29.62 -16.31
CA ALA A 206 1.15 -28.68 -17.06
C ALA A 206 2.58 -28.44 -16.54
N ASP A 207 2.94 -28.84 -15.31
CA ASP A 207 4.31 -28.72 -14.80
C ASP A 207 4.56 -29.78 -13.72
N GLU A 208 5.11 -30.94 -14.09
CA GLU A 208 5.59 -31.93 -13.11
C GLU A 208 6.90 -31.42 -12.49
N PRO A 209 6.94 -31.03 -11.20
CA PRO A 209 8.22 -30.70 -10.55
C PRO A 209 9.15 -31.93 -10.59
N GLN A 210 10.45 -31.67 -10.78
CA GLN A 210 11.49 -32.71 -10.81
C GLN A 210 11.32 -33.68 -9.63
N ARG A 211 11.20 -34.96 -9.97
CA ARG A 211 10.84 -36.04 -9.06
C ARG A 211 11.95 -36.27 -8.03
N LEU A 212 11.71 -35.87 -6.78
CA LEU A 212 12.58 -36.25 -5.66
C LEU A 212 12.48 -37.75 -5.40
N PHE A 213 13.63 -38.42 -5.23
CA PHE A 213 13.70 -39.86 -4.98
C PHE A 213 12.90 -40.25 -3.72
N GLY A 214 11.98 -41.20 -3.87
CA GLY A 214 11.10 -41.69 -2.80
C GLY A 214 9.90 -40.80 -2.46
N ALA A 215 9.79 -39.59 -3.01
CA ALA A 215 8.60 -38.76 -2.83
C ALA A 215 7.39 -39.40 -3.54
N ARG A 216 6.24 -39.49 -2.85
CA ARG A 216 5.00 -39.99 -3.45
C ARG A 216 4.51 -38.96 -4.46
N ARG A 217 4.17 -39.41 -5.68
CA ARG A 217 3.63 -38.57 -6.79
C ARG A 217 2.45 -37.66 -6.42
N ARG A 218 1.76 -37.92 -5.31
CA ARG A 218 0.43 -37.36 -4.99
C ARG A 218 0.40 -36.40 -3.79
N THR A 219 1.48 -36.29 -3.02
CA THR A 219 1.50 -35.52 -1.75
C THR A 219 1.97 -34.06 -1.87
N PRO A 220 2.91 -33.69 -2.76
CA PRO A 220 3.37 -32.29 -2.86
C PRO A 220 2.32 -31.32 -3.43
N ASN A 221 1.39 -31.82 -4.26
CA ASN A 221 0.38 -31.03 -4.97
C ASN A 221 -0.91 -30.89 -4.14
N VAL A 222 -0.76 -30.51 -2.88
CA VAL A 222 -1.89 -30.18 -2.00
C VAL A 222 -2.03 -28.66 -1.94
N VAL A 223 -3.27 -28.17 -1.94
CA VAL A 223 -3.56 -26.76 -1.65
C VAL A 223 -3.18 -26.51 -0.19
N CYS A 224 -2.08 -25.81 0.04
CA CYS A 224 -1.53 -25.58 1.37
C CYS A 224 -0.85 -24.22 1.46
N VAL A 225 -0.74 -23.70 2.68
CA VAL A 225 0.08 -22.54 3.00
C VAL A 225 1.51 -23.00 3.23
N ARG A 226 2.48 -22.25 2.70
CA ARG A 226 3.89 -22.54 2.87
C ARG A 226 4.62 -21.36 3.49
N GLU A 227 5.50 -21.62 4.44
CA GLU A 227 6.25 -20.57 5.14
C GLU A 227 7.67 -21.01 5.48
N TYR A 228 8.58 -20.04 5.68
CA TYR A 228 9.88 -20.32 6.24
C TYR A 228 9.85 -20.23 7.77
N PHE A 229 10.22 -21.33 8.42
CA PHE A 229 10.38 -21.37 9.87
C PHE A 229 11.76 -20.85 10.31
N PRO A 230 11.89 -20.45 11.59
CA PRO A 230 13.14 -19.91 12.12
C PRO A 230 14.33 -20.86 11.93
N ASP A 231 15.45 -20.28 11.54
CA ASP A 231 16.69 -21.00 11.24
C ASP A 231 17.68 -21.06 12.40
N THR A 232 17.60 -20.12 13.34
CA THR A 232 18.45 -20.07 14.52
C THR A 232 17.82 -20.75 15.73
N PHE A 233 18.65 -21.41 16.54
CA PHE A 233 18.23 -22.09 17.77
C PHE A 233 17.45 -21.16 18.72
N ARG A 234 17.95 -19.93 18.95
CA ARG A 234 17.28 -18.96 19.84
C ARG A 234 15.92 -18.52 19.30
N ALA A 235 15.78 -18.35 17.99
CA ALA A 235 14.51 -17.98 17.40
C ALA A 235 13.49 -19.13 17.48
N ALA A 236 13.91 -20.37 17.20
CA ALA A 236 13.06 -21.56 17.35
C ALA A 236 12.59 -21.76 18.82
N VAL A 237 13.49 -21.59 19.79
CA VAL A 237 13.15 -21.63 21.22
C VAL A 237 12.14 -20.55 21.60
N ARG A 238 12.27 -19.32 21.08
CA ARG A 238 11.30 -18.25 21.31
C ARG A 238 9.93 -18.60 20.73
N GLN A 239 9.87 -19.01 19.46
CA GLN A 239 8.62 -19.36 18.79
C GLN A 239 7.89 -20.51 19.50
N LYS A 240 8.60 -21.62 19.77
CA LYS A 240 8.00 -22.77 20.47
C LYS A 240 7.62 -22.46 21.91
N SER A 241 8.36 -21.59 22.61
CA SER A 241 7.97 -21.16 23.95
C SER A 241 6.61 -20.44 23.94
N ARG A 242 6.32 -19.62 22.91
CA ARG A 242 5.01 -18.98 22.73
C ARG A 242 3.89 -20.02 22.59
N TRP A 243 4.09 -21.02 21.73
CA TRP A 243 3.10 -22.09 21.53
C TRP A 243 2.84 -22.89 22.81
N ILE A 244 3.89 -23.20 23.59
CA ILE A 244 3.77 -23.89 24.87
C ILE A 244 2.98 -23.03 25.87
N ILE A 245 3.26 -21.73 25.97
CA ILE A 245 2.52 -20.83 26.87
C ILE A 245 1.04 -20.78 26.50
N GLY A 246 0.72 -20.57 25.23
CA GLY A 246 -0.66 -20.52 24.75
C GLY A 246 -1.41 -21.84 24.94
N THR A 247 -0.84 -22.94 24.44
CA THR A 247 -1.51 -24.24 24.40
C THR A 247 -1.58 -24.90 25.78
N VAL A 248 -0.48 -24.87 26.54
CA VAL A 248 -0.38 -25.59 27.82
C VAL A 248 -0.83 -24.70 28.97
N PHE A 249 -0.23 -23.52 29.16
CA PHE A 249 -0.43 -22.74 30.39
C PHE A 249 -1.71 -21.88 30.33
N GLN A 250 -1.92 -21.13 29.24
CA GLN A 250 -3.16 -20.36 29.03
C GLN A 250 -4.32 -21.30 28.76
N GLY A 251 -4.16 -22.28 27.86
CA GLY A 251 -5.17 -23.28 27.54
C GLY A 251 -5.65 -24.12 28.74
N PHE A 252 -4.84 -24.27 29.79
CA PHE A 252 -5.29 -24.90 31.05
C PHE A 252 -6.26 -24.01 31.85
N LYS A 253 -6.06 -22.69 31.83
CA LYS A 253 -6.94 -21.72 32.51
C LYS A 253 -8.22 -21.45 31.71
N THR A 254 -8.09 -21.26 30.39
CA THR A 254 -9.19 -20.85 29.51
C THR A 254 -10.13 -22.01 29.18
N HIS A 255 -9.58 -23.17 28.80
CA HIS A 255 -10.39 -24.33 28.46
C HIS A 255 -10.43 -25.31 29.63
N ARG A 256 -11.56 -25.42 30.31
CA ARG A 256 -11.74 -26.47 31.33
C ARG A 256 -12.01 -27.83 30.69
N TRP A 257 -11.99 -28.89 31.48
CA TRP A 257 -12.44 -30.20 31.03
C TRP A 257 -13.89 -30.13 30.56
N THR A 258 -14.17 -30.79 29.45
CA THR A 258 -15.48 -30.80 28.78
C THR A 258 -16.23 -32.10 29.10
N SER A 259 -17.49 -32.21 28.70
CA SER A 259 -18.26 -33.46 28.81
C SER A 259 -17.86 -34.51 27.77
N SER A 260 -17.17 -34.11 26.69
CA SER A 260 -16.71 -35.02 25.64
C SER A 260 -15.37 -35.67 26.02
N TRP A 261 -15.37 -37.01 26.14
CA TRP A 261 -14.16 -37.76 26.45
C TRP A 261 -13.11 -37.67 25.33
N THR A 262 -13.53 -37.60 24.06
CA THR A 262 -12.62 -37.49 22.90
C THR A 262 -11.91 -36.14 22.92
N LEU A 263 -12.63 -35.05 23.21
CA LEU A 263 -12.04 -33.72 23.33
C LEU A 263 -11.09 -33.63 24.54
N ASN A 264 -11.47 -34.25 25.67
CA ASN A 264 -10.63 -34.32 26.86
C ASN A 264 -9.34 -35.13 26.61
N TYR A 265 -9.39 -36.18 25.81
CA TYR A 265 -8.19 -36.93 25.41
C TYR A 265 -7.19 -36.03 24.67
N PHE A 266 -7.65 -35.23 23.70
CA PHE A 266 -6.79 -34.30 22.99
C PHE A 266 -6.29 -33.16 23.89
N LEU A 267 -7.15 -32.60 24.75
CA LEU A 267 -6.73 -31.61 25.74
C LEU A 267 -5.64 -32.16 26.68
N TRP A 268 -5.77 -33.40 27.16
CA TRP A 268 -4.73 -34.07 27.93
C TRP A 268 -3.44 -34.24 27.12
N ARG A 269 -3.55 -34.68 25.86
CA ARG A 269 -2.42 -34.88 24.96
C ARG A 269 -1.66 -33.59 24.68
N ASP A 270 -2.35 -32.46 24.60
CA ASP A 270 -1.73 -31.16 24.38
C ASP A 270 -1.05 -30.65 25.66
N ARG A 271 -1.71 -30.82 26.82
CA ARG A 271 -1.20 -30.37 28.14
C ARG A 271 0.01 -31.15 28.65
N LYS A 272 0.08 -32.46 28.39
CA LYS A 272 1.21 -33.29 28.85
C LYS A 272 2.54 -32.86 28.24
N GLY A 273 2.54 -32.08 27.15
CA GLY A 273 3.76 -31.48 26.58
C GLY A 273 4.58 -30.69 27.59
N GLY A 274 3.92 -30.03 28.55
CA GLY A 274 4.60 -29.29 29.62
C GLY A 274 5.49 -30.16 30.53
N LEU A 275 5.17 -31.45 30.70
CA LEU A 275 5.96 -32.41 31.47
C LEU A 275 6.85 -33.27 30.57
N ILE A 276 6.30 -33.75 29.45
CA ILE A 276 6.98 -34.68 28.53
C ILE A 276 8.24 -34.07 27.93
N ASN A 277 8.28 -32.75 27.71
CA ASN A 277 9.49 -32.10 27.20
C ASN A 277 10.68 -32.23 28.17
N PHE A 278 10.44 -32.24 29.49
CA PHE A 278 11.49 -32.50 30.49
C PHE A 278 11.90 -33.97 30.53
N LEU A 279 10.91 -34.87 30.59
CA LEU A 279 11.14 -36.31 30.62
C LEU A 279 11.85 -36.80 29.35
N GLY A 280 11.46 -36.29 28.18
CA GLY A 280 12.07 -36.63 26.90
C GLY A 280 13.53 -36.21 26.81
N PHE A 281 13.88 -35.03 27.31
CA PHE A 281 15.29 -34.60 27.38
C PHE A 281 16.09 -35.42 28.39
N GLY A 282 15.52 -35.73 29.56
CA GLY A 282 16.16 -36.62 30.54
C GLY A 282 16.41 -38.03 29.96
N ALA A 283 15.40 -38.61 29.31
CA ALA A 283 15.52 -39.89 28.62
C ALA A 283 16.56 -39.84 27.50
N MET A 284 16.67 -38.71 26.78
CA MET A 284 17.70 -38.50 25.77
C MET A 284 19.11 -38.49 26.38
N LEU A 285 19.32 -37.82 27.52
CA LEU A 285 20.61 -37.83 28.22
C LEU A 285 20.98 -39.25 28.70
N ILE A 286 20.02 -39.98 29.27
CA ILE A 286 20.22 -41.37 29.70
C ILE A 286 20.56 -42.25 28.49
N ALA A 287 19.85 -42.10 27.37
CA ALA A 287 20.12 -42.86 26.15
C ALA A 287 21.53 -42.57 25.60
N ILE A 288 21.96 -41.30 25.59
CA ILE A 288 23.31 -40.91 25.18
C ILE A 288 24.36 -41.52 26.13
N GLN A 289 24.11 -41.48 27.45
CA GLN A 289 25.00 -42.07 28.45
C GLN A 289 25.12 -43.59 28.27
N LEU A 290 23.99 -44.29 28.13
CA LEU A 290 23.97 -45.74 27.92
C LEU A 290 24.64 -46.13 26.59
N ALA A 291 24.44 -45.35 25.53
CA ALA A 291 25.14 -45.55 24.26
C ALA A 291 26.65 -45.35 24.41
N ALA A 292 27.10 -44.32 25.14
CA ALA A 292 28.52 -44.09 25.40
C ALA A 292 29.16 -45.22 26.22
N LEU A 293 28.45 -45.72 27.25
CA LEU A 293 28.89 -46.89 28.02
C LEU A 293 28.96 -48.16 27.17
N TRP A 294 27.95 -48.39 26.33
CA TRP A 294 27.93 -49.50 25.39
C TRP A 294 29.10 -49.44 24.41
N ILE A 295 29.38 -48.27 23.82
CA ILE A 295 30.56 -48.06 22.96
C ILE A 295 31.84 -48.35 23.73
N TYR A 296 32.03 -47.75 24.91
CA TYR A 296 33.21 -47.95 25.75
C TYR A 296 33.49 -49.43 26.03
N GLN A 297 32.45 -50.18 26.41
CA GLN A 297 32.54 -51.61 26.69
C GLN A 297 32.90 -52.47 25.47
N HIS A 298 32.55 -52.03 24.26
CA HIS A 298 32.84 -52.76 23.02
C HIS A 298 34.15 -52.33 22.35
N THR A 299 34.65 -51.13 22.65
CA THR A 299 35.86 -50.58 22.00
C THR A 299 37.13 -50.71 22.82
N VAL A 300 37.02 -50.86 24.15
CA VAL A 300 38.18 -50.93 25.04
C VAL A 300 38.34 -52.36 25.56
N ASP A 301 39.49 -52.97 25.26
CA ASP A 301 39.85 -54.27 25.80
C ASP A 301 39.95 -54.20 27.34
N ASN A 302 39.33 -55.15 28.04
CA ASN A 302 39.18 -55.16 29.51
C ASN A 302 38.40 -53.96 30.10
N ALA A 303 37.45 -53.39 29.36
CA ALA A 303 36.56 -52.36 29.88
C ALA A 303 35.79 -52.79 31.14
N TRP A 304 35.62 -51.85 32.08
CA TRP A 304 34.80 -52.07 33.27
C TRP A 304 33.34 -52.36 32.89
N GLN A 305 32.85 -53.54 33.25
CA GLN A 305 31.47 -53.95 32.99
C GLN A 305 30.56 -53.43 34.11
N PHE A 306 29.74 -52.45 33.79
CA PHE A 306 28.70 -51.97 34.70
C PHE A 306 27.60 -53.04 34.80
N MET A 307 27.21 -53.38 36.03
CA MET A 307 26.14 -54.35 36.26
C MET A 307 24.83 -53.84 35.66
N SER A 308 24.19 -54.67 34.82
CA SER A 308 22.91 -54.32 34.23
C SER A 308 21.85 -54.21 35.32
N ILE A 309 21.13 -53.09 35.35
CA ILE A 309 19.99 -52.86 36.25
C ILE A 309 18.84 -53.83 35.92
N PHE A 310 18.89 -54.50 34.77
CA PHE A 310 17.81 -55.34 34.21
C PHE A 310 18.10 -56.85 34.26
N CYS A 311 19.13 -57.28 34.99
CA CYS A 311 19.65 -58.66 34.90
C CYS A 311 18.75 -59.76 35.51
N CYS A 312 17.63 -59.43 36.17
CA CYS A 312 16.89 -60.40 36.99
C CYS A 312 15.35 -60.43 36.80
N ASP A 313 14.76 -59.73 35.84
CA ASP A 313 13.31 -59.70 35.63
C ASP A 313 12.91 -59.82 34.15
N GLU A 314 12.45 -61.01 33.75
CA GLU A 314 12.02 -61.32 32.37
C GLU A 314 10.82 -60.46 31.93
N TRP A 315 9.88 -60.15 32.83
CA TRP A 315 8.71 -59.35 32.50
C TRP A 315 9.10 -57.92 32.15
N PHE A 316 10.05 -57.36 32.90
CA PHE A 316 10.56 -56.02 32.62
C PHE A 316 11.24 -55.94 31.25
N VAL A 317 12.02 -56.96 30.89
CA VAL A 317 12.68 -57.04 29.57
C VAL A 317 11.66 -57.13 28.44
N ILE A 318 10.59 -57.92 28.59
CA ILE A 318 9.50 -57.99 27.60
C ILE A 318 8.84 -56.61 27.42
N LEU A 319 8.56 -55.90 28.51
CA LEU A 319 7.98 -54.55 28.44
C LEU A 319 8.89 -53.56 27.71
N LEU A 320 10.21 -53.65 27.93
CA LEU A 320 11.18 -52.83 27.20
C LEU A 320 11.18 -53.14 25.69
N TRP A 321 11.10 -54.40 25.29
CA TRP A 321 11.00 -54.79 23.88
C TRP A 321 9.72 -54.28 23.23
N ILE A 322 8.58 -54.37 23.92
CA ILE A 322 7.32 -53.80 23.46
C ILE A 322 7.46 -52.28 23.30
N ASN A 323 8.07 -51.59 24.27
CA ASN A 323 8.31 -50.15 24.22
C ASN A 323 9.21 -49.76 23.02
N LEU A 324 10.28 -50.51 22.78
CA LEU A 324 11.16 -50.33 21.64
C LEU A 324 10.42 -50.53 20.32
N GLY A 325 9.57 -51.55 20.22
CA GLY A 325 8.71 -51.78 19.07
C GLY A 325 7.74 -50.62 18.80
N LEU A 326 7.13 -50.06 19.85
CA LEU A 326 6.28 -48.88 19.75
C LEU A 326 7.06 -47.62 19.34
N MET A 327 8.28 -47.46 19.84
CA MET A 327 9.18 -46.36 19.45
C MET A 327 9.58 -46.48 17.97
N ALA A 328 9.96 -47.68 17.53
CA ALA A 328 10.30 -47.97 16.14
C ALA A 328 9.12 -47.71 15.21
N ASN A 329 7.91 -48.14 15.58
CA ASN A 329 6.68 -47.83 14.84
C ASN A 329 6.48 -46.31 14.69
N ARG A 330 6.70 -45.53 15.76
CA ARG A 330 6.59 -44.07 15.71
C ARG A 330 7.64 -43.44 14.79
N LEU A 331 8.89 -43.92 14.82
CA LEU A 331 9.95 -43.46 13.91
C LEU A 331 9.63 -43.79 12.45
N VAL A 332 9.16 -45.00 12.16
CA VAL A 332 8.78 -45.42 10.81
C VAL A 332 7.65 -44.55 10.27
N GLN A 333 6.61 -44.26 11.08
CA GLN A 333 5.55 -43.34 10.67
C GLN A 333 6.11 -41.97 10.31
N ARG A 334 6.98 -41.40 11.15
CA ARG A 334 7.63 -40.11 10.88
C ARG A 334 8.40 -40.14 9.55
N ILE A 335 9.21 -41.16 9.32
CA ILE A 335 9.97 -41.32 8.06
C ILE A 335 9.02 -41.38 6.87
N ILE A 336 7.91 -42.12 6.96
CA ILE A 336 6.92 -42.25 5.87
C ILE A 336 6.30 -40.88 5.53
N PHE A 337 5.84 -40.12 6.53
CA PHE A 337 5.21 -38.82 6.29
C PHE A 337 6.19 -37.80 5.72
N VAL A 338 7.40 -37.69 6.30
CA VAL A 338 8.43 -36.75 5.81
C VAL A 338 8.88 -37.13 4.39
N THR A 339 9.10 -38.43 4.13
CA THR A 339 9.46 -38.92 2.79
C THR A 339 8.39 -38.60 1.76
N GLY A 340 7.11 -38.69 2.15
CA GLY A 340 5.98 -38.40 1.27
C GLY A 340 5.96 -36.98 0.71
N PHE A 341 6.44 -35.99 1.46
CA PHE A 341 6.44 -34.57 1.09
C PHE A 341 7.81 -34.06 0.62
N TYR A 342 8.88 -34.40 1.34
CA TYR A 342 10.22 -33.82 1.15
C TYR A 342 11.26 -34.82 0.58
N GLY A 343 10.85 -36.06 0.30
CA GLY A 343 11.70 -37.09 -0.28
C GLY A 343 12.48 -37.93 0.74
N PHE A 344 13.07 -39.03 0.25
CA PHE A 344 13.61 -40.10 1.08
C PHE A 344 14.72 -39.65 2.04
N TRP A 345 15.65 -38.83 1.55
CA TRP A 345 16.78 -38.35 2.37
C TRP A 345 16.32 -37.49 3.54
N GLN A 346 15.32 -36.64 3.33
CA GLN A 346 14.72 -35.88 4.42
C GLN A 346 14.00 -36.82 5.40
N GLY A 347 13.34 -37.87 4.92
CA GLY A 347 12.75 -38.90 5.77
C GLY A 347 13.75 -39.53 6.73
N VAL A 348 14.89 -40.03 6.23
CA VAL A 348 15.94 -40.65 7.08
C VAL A 348 16.57 -39.63 8.03
N MET A 349 16.84 -38.41 7.56
CA MET A 349 17.41 -37.34 8.39
C MET A 349 16.47 -36.87 9.51
N SER A 350 15.20 -37.27 9.53
CA SER A 350 14.29 -37.01 10.64
C SER A 350 14.71 -37.71 11.95
N ILE A 351 15.49 -38.81 11.87
CA ILE A 351 15.98 -39.55 13.04
C ILE A 351 16.99 -38.70 13.85
N PRO A 352 18.12 -38.23 13.28
CA PRO A 352 19.03 -37.36 14.03
C PRO A 352 18.37 -36.03 14.42
N ARG A 353 17.45 -35.50 13.61
CA ARG A 353 16.69 -34.29 13.94
C ARG A 353 15.75 -34.47 15.13
N LEU A 354 15.33 -35.70 15.47
CA LEU A 354 14.53 -35.97 16.67
C LEU A 354 15.24 -35.54 17.96
N PHE A 355 16.54 -35.83 18.06
CA PHE A 355 17.37 -35.44 19.21
C PHE A 355 17.48 -33.91 19.31
N TRP A 356 17.71 -33.25 18.17
CA TRP A 356 17.77 -31.80 18.10
C TRP A 356 16.44 -31.13 18.45
N GLY A 357 15.32 -31.63 17.91
CA GLY A 357 13.98 -31.16 18.24
C GLY A 357 13.65 -31.34 19.72
N THR A 358 14.09 -32.43 20.35
CA THR A 358 13.92 -32.68 21.79
C THR A 358 14.66 -31.65 22.64
N LEU A 359 15.90 -31.30 22.28
CA LEU A 359 16.66 -30.23 22.93
C LEU A 359 15.96 -28.87 22.81
N ILE A 360 15.47 -28.52 21.61
CA ILE A 360 14.74 -27.26 21.38
C ILE A 360 13.46 -27.23 22.23
N ASN A 361 12.67 -28.31 22.23
CA ASN A 361 11.43 -28.40 22.98
C ASN A 361 11.67 -28.27 24.50
N PHE A 362 12.74 -28.88 25.03
CA PHE A 362 13.16 -28.71 26.42
C PHE A 362 13.49 -27.25 26.74
N MET A 363 14.36 -26.61 25.95
CA MET A 363 14.76 -25.22 26.19
C MET A 363 13.60 -24.23 26.05
N ALA A 364 12.71 -24.48 25.08
CA ALA A 364 11.46 -23.73 24.90
C ALA A 364 10.55 -23.86 26.13
N ASN A 365 10.43 -25.07 26.69
CA ASN A 365 9.62 -25.32 27.87
C ASN A 365 10.21 -24.69 29.13
N CYS A 366 11.55 -24.75 29.32
CA CYS A 366 12.26 -24.03 30.39
C CYS A 366 12.01 -22.52 30.32
N ARG A 367 12.10 -21.94 29.11
CA ARG A 367 11.82 -20.52 28.89
C ARG A 367 10.37 -20.19 29.20
N ALA A 368 9.42 -20.99 28.71
CA ALA A 368 8.00 -20.80 28.94
C ALA A 368 7.66 -20.83 30.44
N LEU A 369 8.14 -21.83 31.17
CA LEU A 369 7.93 -21.97 32.60
C LEU A 369 8.52 -20.78 33.36
N ARG A 370 9.74 -20.36 33.03
CA ARG A 370 10.38 -19.18 33.62
C ARG A 370 9.55 -17.91 33.39
N GLN A 371 9.03 -17.69 32.19
CA GLN A 371 8.21 -16.52 31.86
C GLN A 371 6.90 -16.51 32.65
N VAL A 372 6.21 -17.65 32.72
CA VAL A 372 4.95 -17.79 33.47
C VAL A 372 5.17 -17.57 34.96
N ILE A 373 6.23 -18.13 35.55
CA ILE A 373 6.57 -17.93 36.97
C ILE A 373 6.87 -16.46 37.26
N LEU A 374 7.66 -15.79 36.41
CA LEU A 374 8.04 -14.39 36.60
C LEU A 374 6.85 -13.42 36.53
N HIS A 375 5.87 -13.67 35.67
CA HIS A 375 4.73 -12.77 35.48
C HIS A 375 3.53 -13.13 36.38
N GLY A 376 3.56 -14.28 37.05
CA GLY A 376 2.51 -14.80 37.93
C GLY A 376 1.21 -15.24 37.23
N ASP A 377 0.92 -14.68 36.05
CA ASP A 377 -0.22 -15.05 35.21
C ASP A 377 0.21 -15.25 33.75
N PRO A 378 -0.09 -16.42 33.14
CA PRO A 378 0.16 -16.67 31.72
C PRO A 378 -0.41 -15.61 30.76
N HIS A 379 -1.51 -14.94 31.11
CA HIS A 379 -2.11 -13.88 30.27
C HIS A 379 -1.33 -12.56 30.29
N ARG A 380 -0.36 -12.40 31.20
CA ARG A 380 0.48 -11.20 31.32
C ARG A 380 1.80 -11.30 30.57
N VAL A 381 2.09 -12.45 29.94
CA VAL A 381 3.32 -12.64 29.18
C VAL A 381 3.24 -11.85 27.87
N ALA A 382 4.16 -10.91 27.68
CA ALA A 382 4.21 -10.04 26.50
C ALA A 382 4.52 -10.83 25.22
N TRP A 383 3.93 -10.39 24.11
CA TRP A 383 4.16 -10.94 22.78
C TRP A 383 5.61 -10.69 22.32
N ASP A 384 6.32 -11.75 21.87
CA ASP A 384 7.71 -11.71 21.41
C ASP A 384 7.74 -11.92 19.89
N LYS A 385 8.10 -10.88 19.12
CA LYS A 385 8.09 -10.90 17.65
C LYS A 385 9.16 -11.87 17.13
N THR A 386 8.74 -12.86 16.35
CA THR A 386 9.64 -13.68 15.55
C THR A 386 9.80 -13.05 14.16
N LEU A 387 11.04 -12.97 13.67
CA LEU A 387 11.33 -12.52 12.32
C LEU A 387 11.18 -13.72 11.39
N HIS A 388 10.36 -13.57 10.35
CA HIS A 388 10.15 -14.56 9.32
C HIS A 388 10.66 -14.04 7.98
N ASP A 389 11.26 -14.93 7.18
CA ASP A 389 11.76 -14.59 5.86
C ASP A 389 10.68 -14.88 4.81
N PHE A 390 10.43 -13.92 3.92
CA PHE A 390 9.62 -14.14 2.73
C PHE A 390 10.53 -14.50 1.53
N PRO A 391 10.20 -15.49 0.67
CA PRO A 391 11.02 -15.83 -0.49
C PRO A 391 11.20 -14.62 -1.42
N ARG A 392 12.43 -14.10 -1.50
CA ARG A 392 12.78 -12.88 -2.26
C ARG A 392 12.81 -13.08 -3.79
N GLY A 393 12.42 -14.25 -4.30
CA GLY A 393 12.70 -14.70 -5.67
C GLY A 393 11.57 -14.61 -6.70
N GLN A 394 10.29 -14.47 -6.31
CA GLN A 394 9.17 -14.65 -7.26
C GLN A 394 8.46 -13.36 -7.71
N ALA A 395 8.77 -12.20 -7.14
CA ALA A 395 8.08 -10.95 -7.50
C ALA A 395 9.06 -9.79 -7.74
N ARG A 396 10.02 -9.97 -8.66
CA ARG A 396 10.70 -8.83 -9.30
C ARG A 396 9.77 -8.28 -10.39
N ASN A 397 8.77 -7.52 -9.98
CA ASN A 397 8.23 -6.46 -10.84
C ASN A 397 8.83 -5.14 -10.32
N PRO A 398 9.57 -4.38 -11.15
CA PRO A 398 10.16 -3.13 -10.72
C PRO A 398 9.10 -2.18 -10.15
N ALA A 399 9.52 -1.28 -9.27
CA ALA A 399 8.61 -0.23 -8.82
C ALA A 399 8.14 0.57 -10.04
N LEU A 400 6.82 0.72 -10.19
CA LEU A 400 6.28 1.49 -11.29
C LEU A 400 6.59 2.95 -11.04
N ARG A 401 7.13 3.64 -12.04
CA ARG A 401 7.36 5.08 -11.95
C ARG A 401 6.00 5.79 -11.85
N PRO A 402 5.82 6.74 -10.91
CA PRO A 402 4.64 7.58 -10.84
C PRO A 402 4.34 8.27 -12.17
N LEU A 403 3.06 8.41 -12.52
CA LEU A 403 2.64 9.00 -13.80
C LEU A 403 3.16 10.44 -13.97
N GLY A 404 3.18 11.21 -12.87
CA GLY A 404 3.72 12.57 -12.85
C GLY A 404 5.21 12.63 -13.23
N GLU A 405 6.02 11.70 -12.73
CA GLU A 405 7.45 11.62 -13.10
C GLU A 405 7.65 11.25 -14.57
N ILE A 406 6.80 10.38 -15.11
CA ILE A 406 6.85 10.01 -16.53
C ILE A 406 6.50 11.24 -17.39
N LEU A 407 5.41 11.94 -17.04
CA LEU A 407 5.00 13.15 -17.75
C LEU A 407 6.05 14.27 -17.67
N MET A 408 6.73 14.44 -16.53
CA MET A 408 7.83 15.39 -16.39
C MET A 408 9.07 14.98 -17.18
N ALA A 409 9.43 13.68 -17.16
CA ALA A 409 10.58 13.18 -17.90
C ALA A 409 10.44 13.37 -19.42
N HIS A 410 9.22 13.34 -19.94
CA HIS A 410 8.90 13.66 -21.34
C HIS A 410 8.72 15.16 -21.62
N GLY A 411 8.92 16.03 -20.63
CA GLY A 411 8.70 17.47 -20.76
C GLY A 411 7.24 17.86 -21.01
N MET A 412 6.28 16.98 -20.72
CA MET A 412 4.85 17.23 -20.96
C MET A 412 4.23 18.12 -19.89
N ILE A 413 4.78 18.11 -18.66
CA ILE A 413 4.36 18.96 -17.54
C ILE A 413 5.58 19.47 -16.77
N SER A 414 5.47 20.63 -16.13
CA SER A 414 6.49 21.15 -15.21
C SER A 414 6.29 20.66 -13.76
N GLN A 415 7.32 20.75 -12.92
CA GLN A 415 7.22 20.43 -11.48
C GLN A 415 6.12 21.27 -10.80
N HIS A 416 6.03 22.57 -11.13
CA HIS A 416 4.97 23.44 -10.60
C HIS A 416 3.58 22.96 -11.02
N GLN A 417 3.39 22.62 -12.29
CA GLN A 417 2.11 22.07 -12.77
C GLN A 417 1.78 20.73 -12.12
N LEU A 418 2.78 19.89 -11.82
CA LEU A 418 2.61 18.65 -11.09
C LEU A 418 2.24 18.90 -9.62
N ASP A 419 2.85 19.87 -8.96
CA ASP A 419 2.60 20.18 -7.54
C ASP A 419 1.25 20.85 -7.35
N GLU A 420 0.90 21.83 -8.19
CA GLU A 420 -0.46 22.37 -8.30
C GLU A 420 -1.45 21.23 -8.59
N ALA A 421 -1.01 20.30 -9.44
CA ALA A 421 -1.78 19.14 -9.77
C ALA A 421 -2.04 18.24 -8.53
N ILE A 422 -1.07 18.07 -7.64
CA ILE A 422 -1.22 17.22 -6.47
C ILE A 422 -1.97 17.96 -5.34
N GLN A 423 -1.74 19.26 -5.18
CA GLN A 423 -2.34 20.10 -4.13
C GLN A 423 -3.85 20.27 -4.33
N GLN A 424 -4.30 20.50 -5.57
CA GLN A 424 -5.72 20.65 -5.89
C GLN A 424 -6.37 19.31 -6.25
N ARG A 425 -6.22 18.31 -5.37
CA ARG A 425 -6.76 16.97 -5.61
C ARG A 425 -8.28 16.99 -5.49
N VAL A 426 -8.97 16.73 -6.59
CA VAL A 426 -10.42 16.47 -6.57
C VAL A 426 -10.63 15.00 -6.16
N PRO A 427 -11.37 14.73 -5.07
CA PRO A 427 -11.70 13.36 -4.67
C PRO A 427 -12.31 12.58 -5.85
N GLY A 428 -11.81 11.38 -6.10
CA GLY A 428 -12.28 10.52 -7.18
C GLY A 428 -11.64 10.70 -8.58
N LEU A 429 -10.99 11.84 -8.85
CA LEU A 429 -10.32 12.06 -10.15
C LEU A 429 -8.83 11.68 -10.08
N LYS A 430 -8.38 10.77 -10.95
CA LYS A 430 -6.96 10.42 -11.06
C LYS A 430 -6.16 11.60 -11.62
N LEU A 431 -4.87 11.69 -11.24
CA LEU A 431 -3.94 12.75 -11.66
C LEU A 431 -4.01 13.05 -13.17
N GLY A 432 -3.88 11.99 -14.00
CA GLY A 432 -3.95 12.11 -15.46
C GLY A 432 -5.30 12.62 -15.96
N GLY A 433 -6.40 12.18 -15.35
CA GLY A 433 -7.74 12.65 -15.68
C GLY A 433 -7.94 14.14 -15.39
N ARG A 434 -7.32 14.66 -14.33
CA ARG A 434 -7.39 16.09 -14.04
C ARG A 434 -6.47 16.93 -14.93
N LEU A 435 -5.24 16.48 -15.18
CA LEU A 435 -4.34 17.16 -16.12
C LEU A 435 -4.95 17.27 -17.52
N LEU A 436 -5.73 16.26 -17.93
CA LEU A 436 -6.52 16.29 -19.16
C LEU A 436 -7.65 17.33 -19.09
N LYS A 437 -8.42 17.34 -17.99
CA LYS A 437 -9.54 18.28 -17.79
C LYS A 437 -9.09 19.74 -17.71
N SER A 438 -7.92 20.01 -17.11
CA SER A 438 -7.34 21.35 -17.04
C SER A 438 -6.67 21.78 -18.36
N GLY A 439 -6.66 20.92 -19.39
CA GLY A 439 -6.03 21.20 -20.68
C GLY A 439 -4.50 21.24 -20.64
N VAL A 440 -3.88 20.80 -19.54
CA VAL A 440 -2.42 20.79 -19.37
C VAL A 440 -1.77 19.71 -20.23
N ILE A 441 -2.45 18.56 -20.37
CA ILE A 441 -2.06 17.49 -21.29
C ILE A 441 -3.23 17.13 -22.21
N ASN A 442 -2.94 16.57 -23.38
CA ASN A 442 -3.95 16.01 -24.29
C ASN A 442 -4.10 14.48 -24.11
N GLY A 443 -5.15 13.91 -24.71
CA GLY A 443 -5.47 12.48 -24.56
C GLY A 443 -4.39 11.54 -25.09
N LEU A 444 -3.62 11.98 -26.08
CA LEU A 444 -2.52 11.20 -26.67
C LEU A 444 -1.30 11.18 -25.75
N GLN A 445 -0.94 12.33 -25.19
CA GLN A 445 0.14 12.46 -24.18
C GLN A 445 -0.17 11.61 -22.94
N LEU A 446 -1.42 11.64 -22.47
CA LEU A 446 -1.86 10.80 -21.36
C LEU A 446 -1.75 9.30 -21.71
N ALA A 447 -2.22 8.88 -22.89
CA ALA A 447 -2.13 7.49 -23.33
C ALA A 447 -0.67 7.02 -23.46
N GLN A 448 0.21 7.86 -23.99
CA GLN A 448 1.64 7.56 -24.11
C GLN A 448 2.31 7.36 -22.75
N ALA A 449 2.04 8.25 -21.79
CA ALA A 449 2.58 8.14 -20.44
C ALA A 449 2.01 6.91 -19.70
N LEU A 450 0.73 6.59 -19.88
CA LEU A 450 0.11 5.39 -19.31
C LEU A 450 0.64 4.09 -19.93
N ALA A 451 0.93 4.10 -21.23
CA ALA A 451 1.52 2.97 -21.95
C ALA A 451 2.93 2.66 -21.44
N GLU A 452 3.78 3.68 -21.30
CA GLU A 452 5.10 3.53 -20.68
C GLU A 452 4.99 3.04 -19.23
N GLN A 453 4.10 3.64 -18.45
CA GLN A 453 3.89 3.23 -17.06
C GLN A 453 3.46 1.76 -16.96
N ALA A 454 2.62 1.30 -17.89
CA ALA A 454 2.12 -0.07 -17.94
C ALA A 454 3.10 -1.06 -18.58
N GLY A 455 4.12 -0.60 -19.31
CA GLY A 455 5.02 -1.45 -20.09
C GLY A 455 4.34 -2.12 -21.30
N VAL A 456 3.31 -1.48 -21.87
CA VAL A 456 2.55 -1.98 -23.04
C VAL A 456 2.57 -0.93 -24.15
N PRO A 457 2.37 -1.31 -25.43
CA PRO A 457 2.38 -0.34 -26.52
C PRO A 457 1.14 0.57 -26.49
N MET A 458 1.30 1.77 -27.04
CA MET A 458 0.20 2.69 -27.34
C MET A 458 -0.18 2.54 -28.81
N GLU A 459 -1.47 2.41 -29.09
CA GLU A 459 -2.02 2.34 -30.45
C GLU A 459 -3.22 3.28 -30.57
N ARG A 460 -3.58 3.67 -31.79
CA ARG A 460 -4.85 4.36 -32.06
C ARG A 460 -5.85 3.38 -32.64
N MET A 461 -7.08 3.43 -32.17
CA MET A 461 -8.16 2.58 -32.63
C MET A 461 -9.22 3.42 -33.34
N ASP A 462 -9.56 3.03 -34.56
CA ASP A 462 -10.71 3.60 -35.24
C ASP A 462 -12.00 2.92 -34.75
N CYS A 463 -12.69 3.55 -33.81
CA CYS A 463 -13.96 3.08 -33.28
C CYS A 463 -15.08 2.96 -34.34
N ARG A 464 -14.90 3.47 -35.57
CA ARG A 464 -15.88 3.36 -36.68
C ARG A 464 -15.84 2.03 -37.42
N CYS A 465 -14.70 1.35 -37.39
CA CYS A 465 -14.44 0.14 -38.18
C CYS A 465 -14.20 -1.07 -37.28
N LEU A 466 -15.14 -1.36 -36.39
CA LEU A 466 -15.05 -2.51 -35.48
C LEU A 466 -15.44 -3.81 -36.21
N ASP A 467 -14.59 -4.83 -36.13
CA ASP A 467 -14.93 -6.15 -36.65
C ASP A 467 -16.01 -6.80 -35.78
N LYS A 468 -17.19 -7.03 -36.38
CA LYS A 468 -18.34 -7.65 -35.71
C LYS A 468 -18.01 -9.04 -35.15
N ARG A 469 -17.10 -9.79 -35.77
CA ARG A 469 -16.67 -11.11 -35.27
C ARG A 469 -15.91 -10.98 -33.96
N LEU A 470 -14.99 -10.02 -33.86
CA LEU A 470 -14.21 -9.75 -32.66
C LEU A 470 -15.10 -9.24 -31.52
N ILE A 471 -16.03 -8.33 -31.83
CA ILE A 471 -17.01 -7.82 -30.86
C ILE A 471 -17.90 -8.96 -30.34
N ALA A 472 -18.36 -9.87 -31.20
CA ALA A 472 -19.14 -11.04 -30.75
C ALA A 472 -18.33 -12.02 -29.89
N ALA A 473 -17.00 -12.05 -30.02
CA ALA A 473 -16.12 -12.94 -29.27
C ALA A 473 -15.92 -12.51 -27.80
N LEU A 474 -16.23 -11.26 -27.45
CA LEU A 474 -16.15 -10.76 -26.08
C LEU A 474 -17.55 -10.40 -25.56
N PRO A 475 -18.07 -11.05 -24.51
CA PRO A 475 -19.40 -10.73 -23.97
C PRO A 475 -19.50 -9.27 -23.50
N SER A 476 -20.66 -8.64 -23.73
CA SER A 476 -20.89 -7.22 -23.42
C SER A 476 -20.68 -6.88 -21.94
N GLY A 477 -21.10 -7.76 -21.04
CA GLY A 477 -20.89 -7.63 -19.59
C GLY A 477 -19.40 -7.58 -19.23
N VAL A 478 -18.59 -8.47 -19.83
CA VAL A 478 -17.13 -8.53 -19.64
C VAL A 478 -16.46 -7.28 -20.22
N ALA A 479 -16.82 -6.90 -21.45
CA ALA A 479 -16.26 -5.71 -22.12
C ALA A 479 -16.51 -4.42 -21.32
N ARG A 480 -17.72 -4.26 -20.77
CA ARG A 480 -18.10 -3.11 -19.94
C ARG A 480 -17.47 -3.15 -18.55
N HIS A 481 -17.40 -4.34 -17.92
CA HIS A 481 -16.77 -4.52 -16.61
C HIS A 481 -15.30 -4.07 -16.62
N TYR A 482 -14.52 -4.59 -17.57
CA TYR A 482 -13.08 -4.31 -17.64
C TYR A 482 -12.75 -3.06 -18.45
N ALA A 483 -13.76 -2.41 -19.05
CA ALA A 483 -13.60 -1.27 -19.96
C ALA A 483 -12.60 -1.56 -21.09
N VAL A 484 -12.81 -2.68 -21.79
CA VAL A 484 -11.93 -3.16 -22.87
C VAL A 484 -12.71 -3.45 -24.16
N LEU A 485 -12.05 -3.28 -25.31
CA LEU A 485 -12.60 -3.62 -26.63
C LEU A 485 -11.65 -4.58 -27.37
N PRO A 486 -12.13 -5.65 -28.03
CA PRO A 486 -11.27 -6.49 -28.85
C PRO A 486 -10.83 -5.74 -30.12
N LEU A 487 -9.52 -5.66 -30.34
CA LEU A 487 -8.91 -4.89 -31.43
C LEU A 487 -8.54 -5.78 -32.62
N ARG A 488 -7.85 -6.89 -32.36
CA ARG A 488 -7.43 -7.88 -33.37
C ARG A 488 -7.13 -9.23 -32.73
N GLU A 489 -7.20 -10.29 -33.53
CA GLU A 489 -6.70 -11.61 -33.16
C GLU A 489 -5.27 -11.82 -33.69
N GLU A 490 -4.38 -12.27 -32.81
CA GLU A 490 -3.05 -12.79 -33.14
C GLU A 490 -3.09 -14.33 -32.99
N PRO A 491 -2.14 -15.09 -33.59
CA PRO A 491 -2.21 -16.55 -33.66
C PRO A 491 -2.36 -17.27 -32.33
N ASP A 492 -1.82 -16.70 -31.25
CA ASP A 492 -1.80 -17.28 -29.91
C ASP A 492 -2.54 -16.44 -28.85
N ARG A 493 -3.07 -15.26 -29.21
CA ARG A 493 -3.65 -14.31 -28.25
C ARG A 493 -4.65 -13.34 -28.86
N LEU A 494 -5.59 -12.86 -28.05
CA LEU A 494 -6.49 -11.75 -28.42
C LEU A 494 -5.92 -10.43 -27.89
N VAL A 495 -5.85 -9.42 -28.76
CA VAL A 495 -5.39 -8.08 -28.39
C VAL A 495 -6.59 -7.19 -28.05
N LEU A 496 -6.58 -6.63 -26.84
CA LEU A 496 -7.62 -5.77 -26.30
C LEU A 496 -7.15 -4.31 -26.24
N ALA A 497 -8.00 -3.37 -26.64
CA ALA A 497 -7.81 -1.94 -26.41
C ALA A 497 -8.34 -1.56 -25.02
N SER A 498 -7.57 -0.78 -24.26
CA SER A 498 -7.96 -0.21 -22.96
C SER A 498 -7.52 1.25 -22.89
N GLU A 499 -8.35 2.12 -22.29
CA GLU A 499 -7.97 3.53 -22.04
C GLU A 499 -7.15 3.72 -20.76
N SER A 500 -7.09 2.68 -19.94
CA SER A 500 -6.38 2.71 -18.67
C SER A 500 -5.56 1.44 -18.45
N ARG A 501 -4.63 1.51 -17.51
CA ARG A 501 -3.83 0.34 -17.14
C ARG A 501 -4.72 -0.72 -16.51
N LEU A 502 -4.70 -1.91 -17.09
CA LEU A 502 -5.32 -3.10 -16.49
C LEU A 502 -4.39 -3.67 -15.42
N ASP A 503 -4.94 -3.90 -14.22
CA ASP A 503 -4.19 -4.60 -13.19
C ASP A 503 -3.99 -6.08 -13.57
N PRO A 504 -2.89 -6.72 -13.14
CA PRO A 504 -2.60 -8.11 -13.51
C PRO A 504 -3.72 -9.11 -13.16
N VAL A 505 -4.48 -8.85 -12.09
CA VAL A 505 -5.59 -9.71 -11.64
C VAL A 505 -6.70 -9.66 -12.68
N SER A 506 -7.07 -8.45 -13.11
CA SER A 506 -8.06 -8.22 -14.15
C SER A 506 -7.64 -8.80 -15.51
N LEU A 507 -6.34 -8.77 -15.83
CA LEU A 507 -5.82 -9.36 -17.07
C LEU A 507 -5.89 -10.91 -17.07
N ALA A 508 -5.50 -11.54 -15.95
CA ALA A 508 -5.61 -12.98 -15.79
C ALA A 508 -7.08 -13.44 -15.78
N ALA A 509 -7.95 -12.66 -15.13
CA ALA A 509 -9.40 -12.83 -15.17
C ALA A 509 -9.97 -12.80 -16.59
N LEU A 510 -9.63 -11.76 -17.36
CA LEU A 510 -10.02 -11.62 -18.76
C LEU A 510 -9.59 -12.83 -19.60
N SER A 511 -8.34 -13.27 -19.46
CA SER A 511 -7.83 -14.43 -20.21
C SER A 511 -8.65 -15.69 -19.96
N ARG A 512 -9.01 -15.95 -18.70
CA ARG A 512 -9.81 -17.13 -18.31
C ARG A 512 -11.23 -17.04 -18.83
N LYS A 513 -11.89 -15.88 -18.71
CA LYS A 513 -13.26 -15.66 -19.18
C LYS A 513 -13.39 -15.80 -20.70
N ILE A 514 -12.38 -15.37 -21.44
CA ILE A 514 -12.34 -15.49 -22.91
C ILE A 514 -11.86 -16.89 -23.35
N GLY A 515 -11.25 -17.66 -22.43
CA GLY A 515 -10.75 -19.02 -22.69
C GLY A 515 -9.48 -19.07 -23.54
N ARG A 516 -8.75 -17.95 -23.68
CA ARG A 516 -7.50 -17.85 -24.44
C ARG A 516 -6.56 -16.77 -23.87
N PRO A 517 -5.25 -16.81 -24.15
CA PRO A 517 -4.33 -15.75 -23.74
C PRO A 517 -4.76 -14.38 -24.27
N VAL A 518 -4.62 -13.34 -23.45
CA VAL A 518 -4.92 -11.96 -23.86
C VAL A 518 -3.75 -11.03 -23.61
N ARG A 519 -3.61 -10.05 -24.49
CA ARG A 519 -2.72 -8.89 -24.33
C ARG A 519 -3.56 -7.64 -24.47
N TYR A 520 -3.17 -6.55 -23.82
CA TYR A 520 -3.81 -5.26 -24.02
C TYR A 520 -2.83 -4.21 -24.52
N VAL A 521 -3.38 -3.21 -25.19
CA VAL A 521 -2.71 -1.98 -25.62
C VAL A 521 -3.44 -0.79 -25.02
N ILE A 522 -2.69 0.30 -24.79
CA ILE A 522 -3.31 1.54 -24.34
C ILE A 522 -3.72 2.36 -25.55
N VAL A 523 -4.96 2.86 -25.54
CA VAL A 523 -5.48 3.78 -26.58
C VAL A 523 -5.82 5.14 -25.98
N PRO A 524 -5.84 6.22 -26.79
CA PRO A 524 -6.32 7.53 -26.37
C PRO A 524 -7.70 7.48 -25.71
N ARG A 525 -7.87 8.33 -24.69
CA ARG A 525 -9.13 8.43 -23.93
C ARG A 525 -10.33 8.68 -24.85
N GLY A 526 -11.43 8.00 -24.57
CA GLY A 526 -12.68 8.06 -25.31
C GLY A 526 -12.83 7.07 -26.46
N GLU A 527 -11.74 6.52 -27.02
CA GLU A 527 -11.81 5.58 -28.15
C GLU A 527 -12.50 4.25 -27.75
N VAL A 528 -12.23 3.69 -26.57
CA VAL A 528 -12.90 2.48 -26.04
C VAL A 528 -14.31 2.81 -25.60
N VAL A 529 -14.56 3.96 -24.96
CA VAL A 529 -15.91 4.34 -24.52
C VAL A 529 -16.85 4.45 -25.71
N VAL A 530 -16.42 5.12 -26.79
CA VAL A 530 -17.21 5.19 -28.04
C VAL A 530 -17.32 3.81 -28.69
N GLY A 531 -16.22 3.04 -28.72
CA GLY A 531 -16.23 1.67 -29.26
C GLY A 531 -17.20 0.73 -28.53
N LEU A 532 -17.28 0.80 -27.20
CA LEU A 532 -18.21 0.00 -26.40
C LEU A 532 -19.67 0.39 -26.68
N ARG A 533 -19.95 1.67 -26.87
CA ARG A 533 -21.30 2.17 -27.23
C ARG A 533 -21.70 1.74 -28.64
N GLN A 534 -20.77 1.71 -29.59
CA GLN A 534 -21.05 1.27 -30.97
C GLN A 534 -21.12 -0.26 -31.09
N GLY A 535 -20.21 -0.99 -30.44
CA GLY A 535 -20.12 -2.45 -30.54
C GLY A 535 -21.17 -3.20 -29.70
N TYR A 536 -21.56 -2.66 -28.53
CA TYR A 536 -22.47 -3.33 -27.59
C TYR A 536 -23.67 -2.48 -27.15
N GLY A 537 -23.90 -1.30 -27.75
CA GLY A 537 -25.03 -0.42 -27.42
C GLY A 537 -26.15 -0.45 -28.47
N ASP A 538 -27.28 0.20 -28.17
CA ASP A 538 -28.42 0.30 -29.08
C ASP A 538 -28.10 1.14 -30.34
N ALA A 539 -28.67 0.74 -31.47
CA ALA A 539 -28.45 1.30 -32.81
C ALA A 539 -28.69 2.81 -32.95
N GLN A 540 -29.34 3.45 -31.97
CA GLN A 540 -29.60 4.91 -31.96
C GLN A 540 -28.35 5.76 -31.70
N ASN A 541 -27.27 5.22 -31.12
CA ASN A 541 -26.03 5.99 -30.86
C ASN A 541 -25.10 6.11 -32.09
N THR A 542 -25.37 5.41 -33.19
CA THR A 542 -24.59 5.46 -34.44
C THR A 542 -24.86 6.73 -35.27
N GLU A 543 -25.84 7.56 -34.89
CA GLU A 543 -26.25 8.74 -35.65
C GLU A 543 -25.23 9.88 -35.66
N GLN A 544 -24.36 9.99 -34.65
CA GLN A 544 -23.52 11.19 -34.46
C GLN A 544 -22.41 11.32 -35.52
N PHE A 545 -21.76 10.21 -35.88
CA PHE A 545 -20.81 10.20 -36.99
C PHE A 545 -21.53 10.24 -38.35
N ALA A 546 -22.69 9.60 -38.46
CA ALA A 546 -23.54 9.68 -39.66
C ALA A 546 -23.95 11.13 -39.97
N LEU A 547 -24.19 11.94 -38.94
CA LEU A 547 -24.47 13.38 -39.07
C LEU A 547 -23.25 14.18 -39.57
N LEU A 548 -22.05 13.93 -39.04
CA LEU A 548 -20.82 14.59 -39.48
C LEU A 548 -20.45 14.23 -40.93
N SER A 549 -20.56 12.95 -41.28
CA SER A 549 -20.32 12.46 -42.65
C SER A 549 -21.35 12.99 -43.64
N ARG A 550 -22.63 13.09 -43.27
CA ARG A 550 -23.66 13.75 -44.09
C ARG A 550 -23.40 15.25 -44.26
N ALA A 551 -22.98 15.95 -43.21
CA ALA A 551 -22.64 17.38 -43.29
C ALA A 551 -21.40 17.65 -44.16
N ALA A 552 -20.40 16.76 -44.11
CA ALA A 552 -19.24 16.81 -45.01
C ALA A 552 -19.64 16.49 -46.46
N ALA A 553 -20.49 15.48 -46.68
CA ALA A 553 -21.00 15.12 -48.02
C ALA A 553 -21.89 16.22 -48.62
N ALA A 554 -22.61 16.97 -47.79
CA ALA A 554 -23.40 18.13 -48.19
C ALA A 554 -22.58 19.42 -48.40
N GLY A 555 -21.25 19.36 -48.28
CA GLY A 555 -20.36 20.51 -48.46
C GLY A 555 -20.44 21.56 -47.34
N MET A 556 -21.15 21.30 -46.24
CA MET A 556 -21.30 22.22 -45.11
C MET A 556 -20.04 22.29 -44.23
N LEU A 557 -19.19 21.27 -44.29
CA LEU A 557 -17.94 21.16 -43.54
C LEU A 557 -16.85 20.58 -44.46
N SER A 558 -15.62 21.08 -44.34
CA SER A 558 -14.47 20.42 -44.97
C SER A 558 -14.22 19.06 -44.31
N PRO A 559 -13.75 18.04 -45.05
CA PRO A 559 -13.44 16.72 -44.48
C PRO A 559 -12.46 16.80 -43.31
N GLN A 560 -11.48 17.69 -43.38
CA GLN A 560 -10.51 17.95 -42.31
C GLN A 560 -11.17 18.50 -41.03
N ARG A 561 -12.17 19.38 -41.17
CA ARG A 561 -12.89 19.95 -40.03
C ARG A 561 -13.85 18.95 -39.40
N ALA A 562 -14.49 18.10 -40.20
CA ALA A 562 -15.32 17.00 -39.71
C ALA A 562 -14.49 16.03 -38.85
N GLU A 563 -13.26 15.73 -39.27
CA GLU A 563 -12.38 14.81 -38.56
C GLU A 563 -11.81 15.41 -37.27
N ALA A 564 -11.48 16.71 -37.27
CA ALA A 564 -11.12 17.43 -36.05
C ALA A 564 -12.27 17.44 -35.02
N LEU A 565 -13.51 17.68 -35.47
CA LEU A 565 -14.70 17.64 -34.61
C LEU A 565 -14.97 16.23 -34.07
N TRP A 566 -14.73 15.19 -34.86
CA TRP A 566 -14.85 13.82 -34.41
C TRP A 566 -13.82 13.48 -33.34
N HIS A 567 -12.55 13.83 -33.54
CA HIS A 567 -11.51 13.63 -32.51
C HIS A 567 -11.83 14.37 -31.22
N GLU A 568 -12.34 15.60 -31.31
CA GLU A 568 -12.74 16.36 -30.14
C GLU A 568 -13.93 15.70 -29.41
N TYR A 569 -14.93 15.22 -30.16
CA TYR A 569 -16.06 14.47 -29.60
C TYR A 569 -15.61 13.21 -28.86
N VAL A 570 -14.77 12.39 -29.49
CA VAL A 570 -14.25 11.14 -28.92
C VAL A 570 -13.46 11.43 -27.65
N SER A 571 -12.52 12.38 -27.70
CA SER A 571 -11.66 12.71 -26.55
C SER A 571 -12.40 13.21 -25.30
N GLY A 572 -13.62 13.75 -25.47
CA GLY A 572 -14.48 14.19 -24.39
C GLY A 572 -15.40 13.11 -23.80
N GLN A 573 -15.39 11.89 -24.35
CA GLN A 573 -16.22 10.80 -23.82
C GLN A 573 -15.58 10.16 -22.58
N ILE A 574 -16.42 9.93 -21.57
CA ILE A 574 -16.06 9.27 -20.32
C ILE A 574 -17.01 8.11 -20.05
N LEU A 575 -16.48 7.05 -19.45
CA LEU A 575 -17.29 5.92 -19.02
C LEU A 575 -18.14 6.34 -17.82
N PHE A 576 -19.41 5.94 -17.79
CA PHE A 576 -20.31 6.29 -16.69
C PHE A 576 -19.77 5.82 -15.32
N ALA A 577 -19.09 4.68 -15.28
CA ALA A 577 -18.44 4.18 -14.08
C ALA A 577 -17.33 5.13 -13.55
N GLU A 578 -16.61 5.84 -14.43
CA GLU A 578 -15.62 6.85 -14.02
C GLU A 578 -16.28 8.13 -13.45
N VAL A 579 -17.48 8.47 -13.92
CA VAL A 579 -18.25 9.61 -13.39
C VAL A 579 -18.62 9.36 -11.94
N LEU A 580 -19.06 8.15 -11.61
CA LEU A 580 -19.45 7.77 -10.24
C LEU A 580 -18.28 7.90 -9.25
N ILE A 581 -17.07 7.59 -9.68
CA ILE A 581 -15.87 7.79 -8.87
C ILE A 581 -15.55 9.28 -8.76
N THR A 582 -15.53 10.01 -9.88
CA THR A 582 -15.12 11.42 -9.95
C THR A 582 -15.99 12.34 -9.09
N GLU A 583 -17.29 12.05 -9.01
CA GLU A 583 -18.23 12.80 -8.18
C GLU A 583 -18.29 12.27 -6.73
N SER A 584 -17.38 11.37 -6.37
CA SER A 584 -17.26 10.75 -5.02
C SER A 584 -18.50 10.01 -4.54
N TYR A 585 -19.31 9.46 -5.46
CA TYR A 585 -20.50 8.69 -5.11
C TYR A 585 -20.18 7.25 -4.75
N LEU A 586 -19.19 6.65 -5.41
CA LEU A 586 -18.70 5.32 -5.10
C LEU A 586 -17.17 5.35 -5.01
N ASP A 587 -16.63 4.75 -3.95
CA ASP A 587 -15.20 4.47 -3.88
C ASP A 587 -14.78 3.51 -5.02
N ALA A 588 -13.56 3.66 -5.53
CA ALA A 588 -13.08 2.87 -6.66
C ALA A 588 -13.08 1.35 -6.38
N ALA A 589 -12.84 0.93 -5.13
CA ALA A 589 -12.91 -0.47 -4.74
C ALA A 589 -14.36 -0.98 -4.70
N VAL A 590 -15.29 -0.14 -4.22
CA VAL A 590 -16.73 -0.45 -4.22
C VAL A 590 -17.24 -0.60 -5.65
N LEU A 591 -16.91 0.32 -6.55
CA LEU A 591 -17.32 0.25 -7.95
C LEU A 591 -16.87 -1.07 -8.61
N LYS A 592 -15.63 -1.53 -8.37
CA LYS A 592 -15.14 -2.79 -8.96
C LYS A 592 -15.96 -4.00 -8.47
N ALA A 593 -16.33 -4.02 -7.19
CA ALA A 593 -17.22 -5.05 -6.64
C ALA A 593 -18.63 -4.97 -7.26
N VAL A 594 -19.18 -3.76 -7.44
CA VAL A 594 -20.47 -3.54 -8.11
C VAL A 594 -20.43 -4.03 -9.56
N LEU A 595 -19.39 -3.67 -10.32
CA LEU A 595 -19.22 -4.08 -11.71
C LEU A 595 -19.12 -5.60 -11.85
N LEU A 596 -18.52 -6.30 -10.88
CA LEU A 596 -18.45 -7.76 -10.89
C LEU A 596 -19.83 -8.42 -10.75
N ARG A 597 -20.70 -7.82 -9.94
CA ARG A 597 -22.09 -8.28 -9.79
C ARG A 597 -22.91 -7.92 -11.03
N TYR A 598 -22.73 -6.70 -11.55
CA TYR A 598 -23.40 -6.22 -12.75
C TYR A 598 -23.07 -7.05 -13.99
N GLU A 599 -21.87 -7.62 -14.10
CA GLU A 599 -21.49 -8.52 -15.19
C GLU A 599 -22.49 -9.68 -15.39
N ARG A 600 -23.19 -10.08 -14.33
CA ARG A 600 -24.20 -11.16 -14.35
C ARG A 600 -25.64 -10.65 -14.57
N SER A 601 -25.82 -9.35 -14.78
CA SER A 601 -27.12 -8.69 -14.94
C SER A 601 -27.32 -8.18 -16.36
N ASP A 602 -28.54 -8.31 -16.87
CA ASP A 602 -28.95 -7.79 -18.18
C ASP A 602 -29.56 -6.38 -18.10
N MET A 603 -29.64 -5.80 -16.90
CA MET A 603 -30.22 -4.47 -16.67
C MET A 603 -29.32 -3.36 -17.21
N GLN A 604 -29.86 -2.13 -17.35
CA GLN A 604 -28.99 -0.96 -17.49
C GLN A 604 -28.27 -0.70 -16.16
N PHE A 605 -26.99 -0.30 -16.25
CA PHE A 605 -26.16 -0.11 -15.06
C PHE A 605 -26.73 0.92 -14.07
N GLY A 606 -27.39 1.98 -14.56
CA GLY A 606 -28.08 2.94 -13.69
C GLY A 606 -29.23 2.31 -12.89
N ASP A 607 -30.06 1.50 -13.54
CA ASP A 607 -31.18 0.80 -12.88
C ASP A 607 -30.68 -0.25 -11.88
N PHE A 608 -29.59 -0.93 -12.22
CA PHE A 608 -28.92 -1.89 -11.34
C PHE A 608 -28.45 -1.23 -10.03
N LEU A 609 -27.82 -0.05 -10.12
CA LEU A 609 -27.37 0.72 -8.95
C LEU A 609 -28.53 1.11 -8.03
N VAL A 610 -29.68 1.45 -8.59
CA VAL A 610 -30.88 1.79 -7.82
C VAL A 610 -31.47 0.57 -7.15
N GLN A 611 -31.62 -0.54 -7.88
CA GLN A 611 -32.20 -1.77 -7.34
C GLN A 611 -31.39 -2.32 -6.17
N GLU A 612 -30.06 -2.26 -6.28
CA GLU A 612 -29.13 -2.74 -5.26
C GLU A 612 -28.87 -1.71 -4.15
N ALA A 613 -29.61 -0.59 -4.14
CA ALA A 613 -29.53 0.48 -3.15
C ALA A 613 -28.14 1.17 -3.05
N PHE A 614 -27.32 1.09 -4.09
CA PHE A 614 -26.07 1.87 -4.17
C PHE A 614 -26.32 3.36 -4.38
N VAL A 615 -27.45 3.73 -5.02
CA VAL A 615 -27.84 5.11 -5.30
C VAL A 615 -29.36 5.25 -5.16
N GLU A 616 -29.85 6.33 -4.53
CA GLU A 616 -31.29 6.60 -4.43
C GLU A 616 -31.92 6.87 -5.82
N ARG A 617 -33.17 6.45 -6.02
CA ARG A 617 -33.87 6.53 -7.34
C ARG A 617 -33.97 7.97 -7.88
N ALA A 618 -34.15 8.96 -7.00
CA ALA A 618 -34.19 10.38 -7.35
C ALA A 618 -32.81 10.93 -7.78
N ASP A 619 -31.74 10.38 -7.21
CA ASP A 619 -30.36 10.71 -7.55
C ASP A 619 -29.94 10.04 -8.85
N ALA A 620 -30.27 8.76 -9.06
CA ALA A 620 -29.95 8.06 -10.29
C ALA A 620 -30.62 8.69 -11.53
N GLN A 621 -31.89 9.10 -11.44
CA GLN A 621 -32.60 9.75 -12.55
C GLN A 621 -32.05 11.15 -12.89
N ARG A 622 -31.78 12.02 -11.90
CA ARG A 622 -31.09 13.31 -12.14
C ARG A 622 -29.68 13.13 -12.74
N ARG A 623 -29.04 11.98 -12.50
CA ARG A 623 -27.62 11.74 -12.79
C ARG A 623 -27.37 10.90 -14.03
N VAL A 624 -28.39 10.25 -14.60
CA VAL A 624 -28.36 9.82 -16.01
C VAL A 624 -28.43 11.04 -16.94
N GLU A 625 -29.03 12.15 -16.48
CA GLU A 625 -29.03 13.44 -17.19
C GLU A 625 -27.72 14.24 -17.02
N GLN A 626 -26.99 14.12 -15.90
CA GLN A 626 -25.73 14.85 -15.65
C GLN A 626 -24.51 14.52 -16.54
N PRO A 627 -24.28 13.30 -17.09
CA PRO A 627 -23.24 13.12 -18.09
C PRO A 627 -23.46 14.05 -19.29
N ALA A 628 -24.68 14.57 -19.54
CA ALA A 628 -24.90 15.63 -20.53
C ALA A 628 -24.37 17.02 -20.12
N ASN A 629 -24.16 17.27 -18.82
CA ASN A 629 -23.57 18.52 -18.28
C ASN A 629 -22.04 18.46 -18.10
N LEU A 630 -21.47 17.27 -17.85
CA LEU A 630 -20.01 17.03 -17.72
C LEU A 630 -19.34 16.63 -19.04
N GLN A 631 -20.08 16.00 -19.96
CA GLN A 631 -19.71 16.01 -21.37
C GLN A 631 -19.97 17.44 -21.85
N PRO A 632 -19.06 18.08 -22.59
CA PRO A 632 -19.36 19.37 -23.17
C PRO A 632 -20.65 19.21 -23.98
N ASP A 633 -21.65 20.02 -23.64
CA ASP A 633 -22.98 20.02 -24.24
C ASP A 633 -22.90 20.44 -25.72
N ARG A 634 -22.34 19.54 -26.54
CA ARG A 634 -22.09 19.70 -27.97
C ARG A 634 -23.11 18.95 -28.80
N ARG A 635 -24.02 18.20 -28.16
CA ARG A 635 -25.26 17.73 -28.81
C ARG A 635 -26.17 18.90 -29.20
N ILE A 636 -26.18 19.98 -28.41
CA ILE A 636 -26.97 21.19 -28.68
C ILE A 636 -26.22 22.20 -29.57
N SER A 637 -24.88 22.09 -29.65
CA SER A 637 -24.05 22.96 -30.49
C SER A 637 -24.15 22.60 -31.99
N MET A 638 -24.21 21.31 -32.37
CA MET A 638 -24.23 20.93 -33.80
C MET A 638 -25.51 21.36 -34.55
N SER A 639 -26.69 21.31 -33.92
CA SER A 639 -27.94 21.76 -34.55
C SER A 639 -28.09 23.28 -34.55
N LYS A 640 -27.56 23.97 -33.52
CA LYS A 640 -27.46 25.43 -33.50
C LYS A 640 -26.46 25.94 -34.52
N TYR A 641 -25.27 25.33 -34.65
CA TYR A 641 -24.26 25.74 -35.62
C TYR A 641 -24.74 25.58 -37.07
N LEU A 642 -25.54 24.56 -37.39
CA LEU A 642 -26.14 24.43 -38.73
C LEU A 642 -27.19 25.52 -39.03
N LYS A 643 -28.00 25.89 -38.03
CA LYS A 643 -28.97 27.01 -38.15
C LYS A 643 -28.28 28.37 -38.15
N TRP A 644 -27.16 28.52 -37.44
CA TRP A 644 -26.34 29.72 -37.38
C TRP A 644 -25.51 29.91 -38.67
N LEU A 645 -25.00 28.83 -39.27
CA LEU A 645 -24.28 28.85 -40.55
C LEU A 645 -25.19 29.20 -41.73
N MET A 646 -26.47 28.80 -41.70
CA MET A 646 -27.46 29.28 -42.69
C MET A 646 -27.80 30.77 -42.51
N ALA A 647 -27.69 31.31 -41.29
CA ALA A 647 -27.94 32.73 -41.03
C ALA A 647 -26.70 33.62 -41.31
N LEU A 648 -25.47 33.08 -41.23
CA LEU A 648 -24.23 33.85 -41.39
C LEU A 648 -23.76 34.05 -42.83
N ALA A 649 -24.40 33.42 -43.82
CA ALA A 649 -24.08 33.65 -45.23
C ALA A 649 -24.58 35.01 -45.76
N CYS A 650 -25.32 35.79 -44.95
CA CYS A 650 -25.88 37.08 -45.32
C CYS A 650 -25.61 38.18 -44.28
N SER A 651 -24.34 38.59 -44.08
CA SER A 651 -23.99 39.99 -43.72
C SER A 651 -22.49 40.19 -43.43
N LEU A 652 -21.79 40.70 -44.44
CA LEU A 652 -20.75 41.74 -44.42
C LEU A 652 -19.93 42.05 -43.13
N THR A 653 -18.62 41.89 -43.27
CA THR A 653 -17.52 42.87 -43.02
C THR A 653 -17.61 43.86 -41.84
N ILE A 654 -16.61 43.82 -40.95
CA ILE A 654 -15.64 44.90 -40.57
C ILE A 654 -15.05 44.62 -39.16
N ALA A 655 -13.71 44.65 -39.12
CA ALA A 655 -12.75 45.00 -38.05
C ALA A 655 -13.05 44.78 -36.55
N GLY A 656 -12.02 44.28 -35.85
CA GLY A 656 -11.76 44.66 -34.44
C GLY A 656 -11.20 43.58 -33.52
N TYR A 657 -9.87 43.40 -33.56
CA TYR A 657 -8.92 42.97 -32.51
C TYR A 657 -9.43 42.36 -31.18
N ALA A 658 -8.84 41.22 -30.77
CA ALA A 658 -7.78 41.21 -29.75
C ALA A 658 -7.22 39.81 -29.41
N LEU A 659 -5.88 39.73 -29.41
CA LEU A 659 -5.00 38.94 -28.55
C LEU A 659 -4.79 37.44 -28.83
N ALA A 660 -4.01 37.17 -29.88
CA ALA A 660 -2.94 36.17 -29.81
C ALA A 660 -1.62 36.91 -30.08
N THR A 661 -0.79 37.10 -29.06
CA THR A 661 0.52 37.75 -29.19
C THR A 661 1.47 36.85 -29.99
N SER A 662 1.91 37.39 -31.12
CA SER A 662 2.94 36.86 -32.00
C SER A 662 4.32 37.01 -31.37
N GLU A 663 4.96 35.91 -30.96
CA GLU A 663 6.40 35.93 -30.68
C GLU A 663 7.19 35.82 -32.01
N GLY A 664 8.09 36.77 -32.25
CA GLY A 664 9.01 36.74 -33.40
C GLY A 664 8.80 37.83 -34.45
N SER A 665 8.13 38.94 -34.10
CA SER A 665 7.96 40.07 -35.01
C SER A 665 9.31 40.74 -35.31
N ARG A 666 9.41 41.37 -36.49
CA ARG A 666 10.60 42.12 -36.94
C ARG A 666 11.08 43.14 -35.90
N ASP A 667 10.13 43.81 -35.26
CA ASP A 667 10.38 44.92 -34.35
C ASP A 667 10.94 44.41 -33.00
N ASP A 668 10.64 43.17 -32.59
CA ASP A 668 11.21 42.55 -31.37
C ASP A 668 12.71 42.23 -31.49
N LEU A 669 13.21 42.00 -32.72
CA LEU A 669 14.61 41.65 -32.96
C LEU A 669 15.50 42.88 -33.24
N GLY A 670 14.89 44.04 -33.52
CA GLY A 670 15.61 45.28 -33.85
C GLY A 670 16.41 45.21 -35.15
N LEU A 671 15.95 44.46 -36.16
CA LEU A 671 16.67 44.20 -37.41
C LEU A 671 16.03 44.88 -38.63
N SER A 672 16.84 45.26 -39.62
CA SER A 672 16.37 45.72 -40.93
C SER A 672 15.78 44.57 -41.75
N ASP A 673 14.89 44.86 -42.71
CA ASP A 673 14.18 43.85 -43.51
C ASP A 673 15.12 42.83 -44.18
N TYR A 674 16.25 43.30 -44.73
CA TYR A 674 17.25 42.42 -45.35
C TYR A 674 17.96 41.52 -44.34
N ARG A 675 18.26 42.02 -43.13
CA ARG A 675 18.90 41.22 -42.08
C ARG A 675 17.92 40.23 -41.45
N TYR A 676 16.67 40.65 -41.22
CA TYR A 676 15.62 39.76 -40.73
C TYR A 676 15.38 38.59 -41.70
N PHE A 677 15.30 38.85 -43.00
CA PHE A 677 15.15 37.81 -44.03
C PHE A 677 16.28 36.77 -43.99
N LYS A 678 17.52 37.20 -43.75
CA LYS A 678 18.66 36.28 -43.62
C LYS A 678 18.67 35.49 -42.31
N VAL A 679 18.21 36.08 -41.21
CA VAL A 679 18.32 35.49 -39.87
C VAL A 679 17.13 34.58 -39.53
N TYR A 680 15.92 34.93 -40.00
CA TYR A 680 14.66 34.23 -39.67
C TYR A 680 14.66 32.71 -39.94
N PRO A 681 15.23 32.20 -41.06
CA PRO A 681 15.29 30.76 -41.31
C PRO A 681 16.14 30.02 -40.27
N HIS A 682 17.21 30.64 -39.77
CA HIS A 682 18.09 30.06 -38.75
C HIS A 682 17.42 30.03 -37.38
N ILE A 683 16.70 31.10 -37.00
CA ILE A 683 15.91 31.13 -35.76
C ILE A 683 14.86 30.02 -35.76
N THR A 684 14.09 29.90 -36.85
CA THR A 684 13.02 28.89 -36.97
C THR A 684 13.58 27.48 -36.86
N ARG A 685 14.69 27.20 -37.55
CA ARG A 685 15.39 25.92 -37.49
C ARG A 685 15.95 25.64 -36.10
N ALA A 686 16.48 26.66 -35.42
CA ALA A 686 17.03 26.54 -34.08
C ALA A 686 15.95 26.19 -33.05
N HIS A 687 14.79 26.86 -33.07
CA HIS A 687 13.67 26.53 -32.18
C HIS A 687 13.07 25.14 -32.47
N GLN A 688 12.93 24.76 -33.74
CA GLN A 688 12.51 23.39 -34.09
C GLN A 688 13.52 22.34 -33.60
N ALA A 689 14.82 22.60 -33.75
CA ALA A 689 15.87 21.71 -33.25
C ALA A 689 15.85 21.62 -31.72
N LEU A 690 15.57 22.73 -31.03
CA LEU A 690 15.44 22.79 -29.57
C LEU A 690 14.22 22.00 -29.08
N LEU A 691 13.06 22.10 -29.75
CA LEU A 691 11.87 21.27 -29.49
C LEU A 691 12.11 19.77 -29.72
N SER A 692 12.97 19.43 -30.68
CA SER A 692 13.38 18.04 -30.95
C SER A 692 14.55 17.56 -30.08
N ASN A 693 15.01 18.37 -29.13
CA ASN A 693 16.16 18.11 -28.25
C ASN A 693 17.48 17.77 -28.99
N ASN A 694 17.70 18.35 -30.17
CA ASN A 694 18.90 18.15 -30.99
C ASN A 694 19.93 19.25 -30.72
N GLU A 695 20.82 19.01 -29.76
CA GLU A 695 21.80 19.99 -29.26
C GLU A 695 22.67 20.62 -30.34
N SER A 696 23.35 19.81 -31.17
CA SER A 696 24.26 20.32 -32.19
C SER A 696 23.54 21.24 -33.17
N ARG A 697 22.40 20.81 -33.73
CA ARG A 697 21.66 21.65 -34.69
C ARG A 697 21.07 22.91 -34.07
N ALA A 698 20.61 22.85 -32.83
CA ALA A 698 20.02 23.99 -32.12
C ALA A 698 21.10 25.04 -31.84
N LEU A 699 22.22 24.63 -31.24
CA LEU A 699 23.33 25.54 -30.93
C LEU A 699 23.98 26.10 -32.19
N ASP A 700 24.25 25.28 -33.21
CA ASP A 700 24.85 25.75 -34.47
C ASP A 700 23.94 26.79 -35.16
N SER A 701 22.61 26.56 -35.15
CA SER A 701 21.66 27.46 -35.80
C SER A 701 21.47 28.77 -35.01
N PHE A 702 21.41 28.73 -33.67
CA PHE A 702 21.35 29.94 -32.84
C PHE A 702 22.65 30.74 -32.88
N GLN A 703 23.81 30.07 -32.86
CA GLN A 703 25.11 30.72 -33.02
C GLN A 703 25.22 31.39 -34.40
N HIS A 704 24.76 30.71 -35.46
CA HIS A 704 24.76 31.29 -36.80
C HIS A 704 23.82 32.50 -36.91
N ALA A 705 22.62 32.41 -36.32
CA ALA A 705 21.69 33.55 -36.24
C ALA A 705 22.30 34.73 -35.47
N HIS A 706 22.99 34.46 -34.36
CA HIS A 706 23.68 35.47 -33.57
C HIS A 706 24.89 36.08 -34.32
N MET A 707 25.66 35.29 -35.07
CA MET A 707 26.77 35.80 -35.90
C MET A 707 26.29 36.76 -36.99
N LEU A 708 25.12 36.52 -37.58
CA LEU A 708 24.53 37.38 -38.61
C LEU A 708 23.98 38.69 -38.03
N ALA A 709 23.68 38.74 -36.72
CA ALA A 709 23.14 39.89 -36.02
C ALA A 709 23.58 39.94 -34.54
N PRO A 710 24.87 40.20 -34.25
CA PRO A 710 25.44 40.08 -32.91
C PRO A 710 24.95 41.19 -31.95
N GLU A 711 24.46 42.31 -32.49
CA GLU A 711 23.95 43.43 -31.72
C GLU A 711 22.53 43.20 -31.18
N SER A 712 21.82 42.17 -31.65
CA SER A 712 20.45 41.89 -31.21
C SER A 712 20.44 41.23 -29.83
N ILE A 713 20.00 41.98 -28.82
CA ILE A 713 19.90 41.53 -27.42
C ILE A 713 18.99 40.29 -27.29
N ARG A 714 17.91 40.25 -28.08
CA ARG A 714 16.95 39.12 -28.07
C ARG A 714 17.59 37.82 -28.59
N LEU A 715 18.41 37.89 -29.65
CA LEU A 715 19.17 36.73 -30.14
C LEU A 715 20.21 36.25 -29.13
N THR A 716 20.88 37.18 -28.44
CA THR A 716 21.82 36.84 -27.37
C THR A 716 21.12 36.11 -26.22
N LEU A 717 19.94 36.58 -25.82
CA LEU A 717 19.13 35.92 -24.78
C LEU A 717 18.70 34.52 -25.22
N TRP A 718 18.19 34.35 -26.44
CA TRP A 718 17.82 33.02 -26.95
C TRP A 718 19.00 32.06 -27.07
N LEU A 719 20.18 32.53 -27.47
CA LEU A 719 21.38 31.70 -27.49
C LEU A 719 21.85 31.35 -26.05
N ALA A 720 21.75 32.28 -25.10
CA ALA A 720 22.03 32.00 -23.69
C ALA A 720 21.04 30.98 -23.09
N GLU A 721 19.75 31.10 -23.39
CA GLU A 721 18.72 30.12 -23.02
C GLU A 721 18.98 28.74 -23.64
N ALA A 722 19.39 28.68 -24.91
CA ALA A 722 19.77 27.44 -25.55
C ALA A 722 21.00 26.80 -24.88
N TYR A 723 22.02 27.59 -24.51
CA TYR A 723 23.16 27.07 -23.74
C TYR A 723 22.72 26.53 -22.37
N LEU A 724 21.83 27.23 -21.66
CA LEU A 724 21.30 26.76 -20.37
C LEU A 724 20.48 25.48 -20.53
N HIS A 725 19.63 25.38 -21.57
CA HIS A 725 18.84 24.19 -21.88
C HIS A 725 19.71 22.93 -22.05
N PHE A 726 20.90 23.07 -22.65
CA PHE A 726 21.87 21.99 -22.84
C PHE A 726 22.98 21.95 -21.78
N ASN A 727 22.78 22.57 -20.61
CA ASN A 727 23.70 22.58 -19.46
C ASN A 727 25.07 23.27 -19.65
N HIS A 728 25.26 24.10 -20.68
CA HIS A 728 26.49 24.89 -20.91
C HIS A 728 26.47 26.23 -20.15
N HIS A 729 26.39 26.16 -18.82
CA HIS A 729 26.27 27.34 -17.94
C HIS A 729 27.41 28.35 -18.12
N ASP A 730 28.66 27.88 -18.25
CA ASP A 730 29.83 28.75 -18.42
C ASP A 730 29.78 29.55 -19.72
N LYS A 731 29.26 28.95 -20.81
CA LYS A 731 29.11 29.62 -22.11
C LYS A 731 28.01 30.67 -22.07
N ALA A 732 26.89 30.38 -21.39
CA ALA A 732 25.82 31.34 -21.18
C ALA A 732 26.29 32.55 -20.36
N ILE A 733 27.03 32.31 -19.27
CA ILE A 733 27.62 33.36 -18.43
C ILE A 733 28.61 34.22 -19.24
N ALA A 734 29.49 33.59 -20.02
CA ALA A 734 30.46 34.31 -20.86
C ALA A 734 29.76 35.19 -21.89
N LEU A 735 28.75 34.65 -22.59
CA LEU A 735 27.98 35.35 -23.62
C LEU A 735 27.19 36.55 -23.05
N LEU A 736 26.50 36.36 -21.93
CA LEU A 736 25.74 37.43 -21.28
C LEU A 736 26.64 38.53 -20.73
N ASN A 737 27.78 38.17 -20.13
CA ASN A 737 28.77 39.15 -19.65
C ASN A 737 29.41 39.93 -20.81
N GLU A 738 29.69 39.28 -21.94
CA GLU A 738 30.20 39.97 -23.13
C GLU A 738 29.18 41.01 -23.64
N GLN A 739 27.90 40.64 -23.72
CA GLN A 739 26.86 41.56 -24.16
C GLN A 739 26.59 42.68 -23.14
N LEU A 740 26.67 42.39 -21.84
CA LEU A 740 26.57 43.39 -20.78
C LEU A 740 27.71 44.42 -20.80
N ARG A 741 28.92 44.04 -21.24
CA ARG A 741 30.01 45.01 -21.47
C ARG A 741 29.67 46.00 -22.59
N LYS A 742 28.96 45.54 -23.63
CA LYS A 742 28.52 46.39 -24.75
C LYS A 742 27.29 47.24 -24.38
N THR A 743 26.36 46.68 -23.60
CA THR A 743 25.13 47.36 -23.16
C THR A 743 24.93 47.28 -21.63
N PRO A 744 25.68 48.06 -20.84
CA PRO A 744 25.72 47.93 -19.38
C PRO A 744 24.42 48.29 -18.65
N GLY A 745 23.48 48.99 -19.30
CA GLY A 745 22.21 49.43 -18.73
C GLY A 745 21.00 48.51 -18.97
N ASN A 746 21.16 47.37 -19.66
CA ASN A 746 20.02 46.53 -20.02
C ASN A 746 19.57 45.61 -18.85
N ALA A 747 18.33 45.80 -18.38
CA ALA A 747 17.77 45.06 -17.26
C ALA A 747 17.54 43.57 -17.55
N GLN A 748 17.18 43.21 -18.78
CA GLN A 748 16.89 41.81 -19.17
C GLN A 748 18.16 40.95 -19.14
N LEU A 749 19.30 41.50 -19.59
CA LEU A 749 20.59 40.79 -19.53
C LEU A 749 21.07 40.58 -18.09
N ARG A 750 20.89 41.56 -17.19
CA ARG A 750 21.22 41.40 -15.76
C ARG A 750 20.32 40.36 -15.09
N GLN A 751 19.02 40.42 -15.35
CA GLN A 751 18.06 39.46 -14.83
C GLN A 751 18.36 38.04 -15.32
N ALA A 752 18.70 37.87 -16.60
CA ALA A 752 19.10 36.59 -17.16
C ALA A 752 20.39 36.06 -16.53
N LEU A 753 21.37 36.92 -16.23
CA LEU A 753 22.62 36.54 -15.57
C LEU A 753 22.41 36.14 -14.10
N ASP A 754 21.60 36.89 -13.36
CA ASP A 754 21.27 36.60 -11.95
C ASP A 754 20.41 35.33 -11.80
N ALA A 755 19.63 34.98 -12.83
CA ALA A 755 18.83 33.77 -12.86
C ALA A 755 19.65 32.48 -13.08
N ILE A 756 20.92 32.57 -13.49
CA ILE A 756 21.76 31.39 -13.70
C ILE A 756 22.16 30.80 -12.33
N PRO A 757 21.80 29.54 -12.03
CA PRO A 757 22.18 28.90 -10.78
C PRO A 757 23.70 28.75 -10.70
N LYS A 758 24.31 29.33 -9.66
CA LYS A 758 25.74 29.18 -9.39
C LYS A 758 26.02 27.75 -8.93
N PRO A 759 27.16 27.13 -9.35
CA PRO A 759 27.50 25.78 -8.92
C PRO A 759 27.58 25.69 -7.39
N GLU A 760 26.83 24.77 -6.79
CA GLU A 760 26.85 24.54 -5.34
C GLU A 760 28.27 24.13 -4.89
N LYS A 761 28.77 24.76 -3.81
CA LYS A 761 30.01 24.32 -3.15
C LYS A 761 29.78 22.91 -2.59
N LYS A 762 30.64 21.95 -2.92
CA LYS A 762 30.53 20.57 -2.42
C LYS A 762 31.03 20.46 -0.98
N ILE A 763 30.22 20.92 -0.02
CA ILE A 763 30.47 20.73 1.41
C ILE A 763 29.81 19.42 1.85
N THR A 764 30.64 18.45 2.25
CA THR A 764 30.19 17.09 2.59
C THR A 764 30.63 16.64 3.97
N THR A 765 31.56 17.34 4.61
CA THR A 765 32.07 17.02 5.95
C THR A 765 31.86 18.18 6.91
N ARG A 766 31.81 17.87 8.22
CA ARG A 766 31.70 18.87 9.29
C ARG A 766 32.90 19.83 9.32
N GLU A 767 34.11 19.34 9.03
CA GLU A 767 35.32 20.18 8.98
C GLU A 767 35.25 21.24 7.86
N GLN A 768 34.75 20.86 6.68
CA GLN A 768 34.53 21.80 5.57
C GLN A 768 33.46 22.83 5.92
N LEU A 769 32.42 22.43 6.67
CA LEU A 769 31.39 23.33 7.15
C LEU A 769 31.95 24.34 8.17
N LEU A 770 32.78 23.89 9.11
CA LEU A 770 33.43 24.78 10.10
C LEU A 770 34.39 25.75 9.43
N ALA A 771 35.19 25.30 8.45
CA ALA A 771 36.04 26.19 7.67
C ALA A 771 35.23 27.24 6.86
N LEU A 772 34.05 26.87 6.36
CA LEU A 772 33.13 27.83 5.73
C LEU A 772 32.57 28.82 6.76
N ASP A 773 32.22 28.36 7.96
CA ASP A 773 31.71 29.20 9.04
C ASP A 773 32.76 30.22 9.50
N ASP A 774 34.01 29.79 9.66
CA ASP A 774 35.15 30.65 10.01
C ASP A 774 35.39 31.71 8.92
N ALA A 775 35.44 31.31 7.64
CA ALA A 775 35.58 32.24 6.52
C ALA A 775 34.39 33.22 6.43
N CYS A 776 33.21 32.79 6.88
CA CYS A 776 32.03 33.63 6.95
C CYS A 776 32.08 34.64 8.10
N ALA A 777 32.67 34.26 9.22
CA ALA A 777 32.87 35.13 10.38
C ALA A 777 33.83 36.29 10.05
N ASP A 778 34.83 36.07 9.19
CA ASP A 778 35.77 37.10 8.72
C ASP A 778 35.10 38.20 7.87
N SER A 779 34.02 37.88 7.14
CA SER A 779 33.24 38.84 6.34
C SER A 779 31.74 38.53 6.38
N PRO A 780 31.06 38.92 7.47
CA PRO A 780 29.69 38.50 7.72
C PRO A 780 28.70 39.14 6.74
N SER A 781 27.96 38.31 6.01
CA SER A 781 26.87 38.74 5.14
C SER A 781 25.66 37.82 5.31
N VAL A 782 24.46 38.35 5.06
CA VAL A 782 23.20 37.58 5.09
C VAL A 782 23.27 36.36 4.15
N VAL A 783 23.91 36.52 3.00
CA VAL A 783 24.09 35.43 2.02
C VAL A 783 24.98 34.33 2.58
N CYS A 784 26.13 34.71 3.13
CA CYS A 784 27.11 33.78 3.64
C CYS A 784 26.58 33.00 4.85
N ARG A 785 25.95 33.67 5.82
CA ARG A 785 25.35 33.00 6.99
C ARG A 785 24.19 32.07 6.61
N ALA A 786 23.40 32.45 5.61
CA ALA A 786 22.35 31.58 5.06
C ALA A 786 22.93 30.32 4.40
N GLU A 787 24.04 30.45 3.65
CA GLU A 787 24.74 29.31 3.06
C GLU A 787 25.26 28.35 4.12
N VAL A 788 25.96 28.85 5.15
CA VAL A 788 26.44 28.04 6.29
C VAL A 788 25.27 27.31 6.95
N GLY A 789 24.19 28.03 7.25
CA GLY A 789 22.98 27.45 7.84
C GLY A 789 22.37 26.33 6.98
N HIS A 790 22.27 26.54 5.66
CA HIS A 790 21.71 25.55 4.74
C HIS A 790 22.55 24.26 4.70
N TYR A 791 23.88 24.37 4.60
CA TYR A 791 24.76 23.19 4.64
C TYR A 791 24.73 22.49 6.01
N ALA A 792 24.65 23.25 7.09
CA ALA A 792 24.52 22.71 8.45
C ALA A 792 23.23 21.89 8.62
N VAL A 793 22.08 22.36 8.10
CA VAL A 793 20.82 21.59 8.08
C VAL A 793 20.95 20.31 7.26
N ARG A 794 21.58 20.39 6.08
CA ARG A 794 21.81 19.22 5.19
C ARG A 794 22.67 18.15 5.87
N LEU A 795 23.73 18.54 6.58
CA LEU A 795 24.63 17.64 7.31
C LEU A 795 24.08 17.17 8.67
N GLY A 796 22.97 17.73 9.17
CA GLY A 796 22.38 17.38 10.46
C GLY A 796 23.01 18.09 11.67
N GLU A 797 23.92 19.04 11.43
CA GLU A 797 24.57 19.89 12.42
C GLU A 797 23.66 21.08 12.82
N LEU A 798 22.50 20.75 13.38
CA LEU A 798 21.43 21.72 13.64
C LEU A 798 21.80 22.82 14.64
N ASP A 799 22.76 22.56 15.53
CA ASP A 799 23.23 23.55 16.50
C ASP A 799 24.02 24.68 15.81
N ILE A 800 24.83 24.35 14.80
CA ILE A 800 25.53 25.33 13.96
C ILE A 800 24.51 26.14 13.15
N ALA A 801 23.51 25.47 12.57
CA ALA A 801 22.44 26.15 11.84
C ALA A 801 21.64 27.12 12.75
N MET A 802 21.38 26.73 14.00
CA MET A 802 20.70 27.57 14.99
C MET A 802 21.56 28.77 15.42
N GLN A 803 22.89 28.63 15.47
CA GLN A 803 23.80 29.74 15.79
C GLN A 803 23.75 30.84 14.72
N GLN A 804 23.66 30.47 13.44
CA GLN A 804 23.54 31.46 12.36
C GLN A 804 22.29 32.32 12.50
N LEU A 805 21.21 31.75 13.03
CA LEU A 805 19.95 32.44 13.29
C LEU A 805 19.98 33.38 14.50
N ASN A 806 21.11 33.53 15.21
CA ASN A 806 21.24 34.58 16.23
C ASN A 806 21.27 35.98 15.59
N ASP A 807 21.77 36.09 14.35
CA ASP A 807 21.80 37.33 13.58
C ASP A 807 20.37 37.78 13.22
N GLU A 808 20.02 39.00 13.61
CA GLU A 808 18.70 39.59 13.36
C GLU A 808 18.48 39.91 11.87
N ALA A 809 19.51 40.36 11.16
CA ALA A 809 19.42 40.69 9.74
C ALA A 809 19.16 39.44 8.89
N LEU A 810 19.76 38.30 9.28
CA LEU A 810 19.46 37.01 8.65
C LEU A 810 18.02 36.59 8.92
N ARG A 811 17.58 36.61 10.19
CA ARG A 811 16.22 36.16 10.59
C ARG A 811 15.11 36.91 9.87
N ALA A 812 15.26 38.22 9.68
CA ALA A 812 14.28 39.05 8.98
C ALA A 812 14.26 38.81 7.45
N SER A 813 15.32 38.23 6.87
CA SER A 813 15.41 37.99 5.43
C SER A 813 14.57 36.79 4.97
N PRO A 814 14.09 36.76 3.70
CA PRO A 814 13.41 35.59 3.14
C PRO A 814 14.24 34.30 3.23
N ARG A 815 15.57 34.42 3.11
CA ARG A 815 16.51 33.29 3.24
C ARG A 815 16.57 32.76 4.68
N GLY A 816 16.51 33.64 5.68
CA GLY A 816 16.45 33.24 7.09
C GLY A 816 15.13 32.56 7.45
N GLN A 817 14.00 33.03 6.94
CA GLN A 817 12.70 32.37 7.13
C GLN A 817 12.69 30.95 6.52
N ALA A 818 13.24 30.79 5.31
CA ALA A 818 13.41 29.48 4.69
C ALA A 818 14.33 28.56 5.52
N LEU A 819 15.43 29.11 6.05
CA LEU A 819 16.34 28.37 6.93
C LEU A 819 15.67 27.92 8.23
N ILE A 820 14.87 28.78 8.88
CA ILE A 820 14.11 28.43 10.10
C ILE A 820 13.15 27.27 9.81
N ASN A 821 12.42 27.31 8.69
CA ASN A 821 11.50 26.25 8.30
C ASN A 821 12.22 24.92 8.04
N ASN A 822 13.30 24.96 7.24
CA ASN A 822 14.09 23.78 6.92
C ASN A 822 14.74 23.17 8.18
N LEU A 823 15.29 24.02 9.06
CA LEU A 823 15.85 23.60 10.34
C LEU A 823 14.78 22.94 11.22
N THR A 824 13.58 23.53 11.30
CA THR A 824 12.50 23.02 12.16
C THR A 824 12.02 21.66 11.68
N GLN A 825 11.79 21.50 10.37
CA GLN A 825 11.40 20.21 9.79
C GLN A 825 12.51 19.16 9.95
N ARG A 826 13.77 19.53 9.69
CA ARG A 826 14.90 18.60 9.88
C ARG A 826 15.10 18.19 11.34
N ALA A 827 14.83 19.09 12.29
CA ALA A 827 14.86 18.76 13.72
C ALA A 827 13.78 17.75 14.10
N ILE A 828 12.60 17.82 13.48
CA ILE A 828 11.51 16.85 13.67
C ILE A 828 11.90 15.49 13.09
N ASP A 829 12.45 15.45 11.87
CA ASP A 829 12.92 14.21 11.24
C ASP A 829 13.99 13.49 12.07
N LEU A 830 14.92 14.25 12.65
CA LEU A 830 15.99 13.74 13.50
C LEU A 830 15.58 13.55 14.97
N GLN A 831 14.31 13.76 15.31
CA GLN A 831 13.76 13.66 16.67
C GLN A 831 14.47 14.57 17.71
N LYS A 832 15.06 15.68 17.26
CA LYS A 832 15.66 16.73 18.12
C LYS A 832 14.59 17.73 18.58
N TRP A 833 13.66 17.27 19.41
CA TRP A 833 12.44 18.01 19.83
C TRP A 833 12.70 19.39 20.45
N HIS A 834 13.79 19.55 21.19
CA HIS A 834 14.17 20.82 21.82
C HIS A 834 14.59 21.88 20.79
N ILE A 835 15.21 21.48 19.68
CA ILE A 835 15.56 22.36 18.56
C ILE A 835 14.30 22.72 17.77
N ALA A 836 13.38 21.76 17.58
CA ALA A 836 12.11 22.01 16.92
C ALA A 836 11.24 23.02 17.69
N ASP A 837 11.15 22.93 19.03
CA ASP A 837 10.45 23.95 19.85
C ASP A 837 11.07 25.34 19.71
N ARG A 838 12.41 25.43 19.67
CA ARG A 838 13.10 26.72 19.42
C ARG A 838 12.82 27.25 18.01
N GLY A 839 12.81 26.38 17.01
CA GLY A 839 12.52 26.71 15.62
C GLY A 839 11.12 27.29 15.44
N PHE A 840 10.09 26.61 15.98
CA PHE A 840 8.72 27.13 15.96
C PHE A 840 8.59 28.44 16.74
N ALA A 841 9.20 28.56 17.92
CA ALA A 841 9.16 29.80 18.69
C ALA A 841 9.87 30.98 17.99
N LEU A 842 10.91 30.72 17.20
CA LEU A 842 11.56 31.72 16.37
C LEU A 842 10.68 32.10 15.17
N HIS A 843 10.04 31.12 14.54
CA HIS A 843 9.17 31.36 13.39
C HIS A 843 7.93 32.18 13.79
N ASP A 844 7.28 31.81 14.90
CA ASP A 844 6.09 32.48 15.44
C ASP A 844 6.31 33.95 15.78
N ARG A 845 7.53 34.31 16.21
CA ARG A 845 7.92 35.72 16.45
C ARG A 845 8.02 36.55 15.17
N LEU A 846 8.26 35.91 14.03
CA LEU A 846 8.48 36.59 12.75
C LEU A 846 7.21 36.60 11.90
N VAL A 847 6.51 35.46 11.86
CA VAL A 847 5.32 35.21 11.07
C VAL A 847 4.38 34.38 11.93
N THR A 848 3.14 34.84 12.09
CA THR A 848 2.07 34.08 12.75
C THR A 848 1.92 32.72 12.08
N LEU A 849 2.06 31.64 12.86
CA LEU A 849 1.97 30.29 12.34
C LEU A 849 0.56 29.96 11.87
N ASN A 850 0.44 29.06 10.88
CA ASN A 850 -0.87 28.53 10.51
C ASN A 850 -1.35 27.49 11.53
N GLU A 851 -2.64 27.14 11.46
CA GLU A 851 -3.24 26.21 12.43
C GLU A 851 -2.51 24.86 12.48
N ALA A 852 -2.16 24.28 11.32
CA ALA A 852 -1.44 23.01 11.23
C ALA A 852 -0.05 23.06 11.90
N GLN A 853 0.69 24.15 11.73
CA GLN A 853 1.97 24.38 12.40
C GLN A 853 1.79 24.51 13.91
N TYR A 854 0.75 25.19 14.39
CA TYR A 854 0.41 25.20 15.81
C TYR A 854 0.02 23.80 16.33
N GLN A 855 -0.68 22.98 15.54
CA GLN A 855 -0.97 21.58 15.94
C GLN A 855 0.32 20.77 16.09
N GLN A 856 1.25 20.90 15.15
CA GLN A 856 2.53 20.20 15.17
C GLN A 856 3.39 20.65 16.36
N TRP A 857 3.48 21.97 16.61
CA TRP A 857 4.23 22.51 17.75
C TRP A 857 3.59 22.10 19.09
N PHE A 858 2.25 22.13 19.19
CA PHE A 858 1.52 21.69 20.38
C PHE A 858 1.80 20.21 20.72
N ALA A 859 1.81 19.33 19.73
CA ALA A 859 2.16 17.91 19.93
C ALA A 859 3.60 17.74 20.45
N ILE A 860 4.55 18.54 19.96
CA ILE A 860 5.94 18.55 20.45
C ILE A 860 6.02 19.03 21.89
N LEU A 861 5.31 20.11 22.25
CA LEU A 861 5.28 20.63 23.61
C LEU A 861 4.64 19.64 24.59
N LEU A 862 3.59 18.93 24.17
CA LEU A 862 3.01 17.83 24.93
C LEU A 862 4.05 16.73 25.15
N HIS A 863 4.75 16.29 24.10
CA HIS A 863 5.78 15.26 24.20
C HIS A 863 6.92 15.65 25.16
N LEU A 864 7.36 16.91 25.12
CA LEU A 864 8.39 17.46 26.01
C LEU A 864 7.90 17.72 27.44
N GLY A 865 6.59 17.60 27.71
CA GLY A 865 6.02 17.89 29.04
C GLY A 865 6.11 19.36 29.45
N ARG A 866 6.14 20.31 28.49
CA ARG A 866 6.27 21.76 28.77
C ARG A 866 4.94 22.42 29.10
N ASP A 867 4.31 21.96 30.17
CA ASP A 867 2.94 22.33 30.55
C ASP A 867 2.73 23.84 30.74
N ARG A 868 3.68 24.54 31.39
CA ARG A 868 3.62 26.01 31.54
C ARG A 868 3.57 26.74 30.21
N ARG A 869 4.42 26.32 29.27
CA ARG A 869 4.55 26.94 27.95
C ARG A 869 3.28 26.75 27.11
N ILE A 870 2.63 25.58 27.23
CA ILE A 870 1.33 25.31 26.61
C ILE A 870 0.27 26.26 27.18
N LEU A 871 0.20 26.37 28.51
CA LEU A 871 -0.79 27.23 29.18
C LEU A 871 -0.58 28.72 28.85
N ASP A 872 0.67 29.19 28.78
CA ASP A 872 0.99 30.57 28.40
C ASP A 872 0.54 30.86 26.95
N LEU A 873 0.77 29.93 26.02
CA LEU A 873 0.34 30.04 24.63
C LEU A 873 -1.20 30.00 24.51
N GLN A 874 -1.86 29.14 25.29
CA GLN A 874 -3.32 29.11 25.39
C GLN A 874 -3.89 30.42 25.95
N GLN A 875 -3.25 31.06 26.93
CA GLN A 875 -3.68 32.38 27.40
C GLN A 875 -3.55 33.47 26.33
N GLN A 876 -2.59 33.34 25.41
CA GLN A 876 -2.39 34.26 24.28
C GLN A 876 -3.38 34.05 23.13
N GLY A 877 -4.30 33.09 23.23
CA GLY A 877 -5.30 32.83 22.19
C GLY A 877 -4.87 31.78 21.15
N VAL A 878 -3.62 31.33 21.18
CA VAL A 878 -3.07 30.31 20.27
C VAL A 878 -3.12 28.92 20.91
N MET A 879 -3.10 27.84 20.12
CA MET A 879 -3.22 26.46 20.61
C MET A 879 -4.51 26.15 21.43
N ASN A 880 -5.59 26.89 21.14
CA ASN A 880 -6.86 26.84 21.88
C ASN A 880 -7.97 26.05 21.20
N SER A 881 -7.69 25.32 20.12
CA SER A 881 -8.73 24.53 19.45
C SER A 881 -9.37 23.53 20.44
N PRO A 882 -10.67 23.21 20.30
CA PRO A 882 -11.35 22.25 21.18
C PRO A 882 -10.59 20.91 21.29
N GLY A 883 -10.06 20.41 20.17
CA GLY A 883 -9.25 19.19 20.12
C GLY A 883 -7.95 19.29 20.92
N MET A 884 -7.23 20.43 20.86
CA MET A 884 -6.02 20.64 21.66
C MET A 884 -6.31 20.72 23.16
N GLN A 885 -7.39 21.41 23.56
CA GLN A 885 -7.79 21.47 24.96
C GLN A 885 -8.12 20.08 25.51
N LEU A 886 -8.83 19.25 24.73
CA LEU A 886 -9.11 17.86 25.07
C LEU A 886 -7.82 17.03 25.16
N ALA A 887 -6.91 17.15 24.19
CA ALA A 887 -5.65 16.41 24.18
C ALA A 887 -4.75 16.77 25.39
N TYR A 888 -4.69 18.04 25.79
CA TYR A 888 -3.98 18.45 27.00
C TYR A 888 -4.61 17.87 28.27
N ALA A 889 -5.94 17.92 28.39
CA ALA A 889 -6.64 17.32 29.52
C ALA A 889 -6.44 15.79 29.60
N GLN A 890 -6.44 15.10 28.45
CA GLN A 890 -6.15 13.67 28.38
C GLN A 890 -4.71 13.36 28.82
N SER A 891 -3.73 14.14 28.35
CA SER A 891 -2.33 14.03 28.76
C SER A 891 -2.15 14.17 30.27
N LEU A 892 -2.84 15.14 30.91
CA LEU A 892 -2.82 15.29 32.37
C LEU A 892 -3.44 14.07 33.09
N ALA A 893 -4.49 13.48 32.53
CA ALA A 893 -5.11 12.27 33.07
C ALA A 893 -4.18 11.05 32.97
N GLU A 894 -3.51 10.87 31.83
CA GLU A 894 -2.54 9.79 31.59
C GLU A 894 -1.34 9.88 32.53
N ARG A 895 -0.83 11.10 32.76
CA ARG A 895 0.26 11.37 33.71
C ARG A 895 -0.17 11.33 35.18
N LYS A 896 -1.46 11.09 35.46
CA LYS A 896 -2.06 11.09 36.81
C LYS A 896 -1.91 12.43 37.56
N ALA A 897 -1.82 13.54 36.83
CA ALA A 897 -1.71 14.90 37.37
C ALA A 897 -3.10 15.46 37.73
N TYR A 898 -3.84 14.76 38.61
CA TYR A 898 -5.25 15.04 38.90
C TYR A 898 -5.55 16.45 39.45
N PRO A 899 -4.71 17.07 40.30
CA PRO A 899 -4.97 18.45 40.75
C PRO A 899 -4.95 19.46 39.60
N ALA A 900 -3.96 19.35 38.70
CA ALA A 900 -3.85 20.20 37.51
C ALA A 900 -4.99 19.93 36.54
N LEU A 901 -5.36 18.65 36.33
CA LEU A 901 -6.51 18.27 35.51
C LEU A 901 -7.82 18.88 36.02
N ARG A 902 -8.06 18.83 37.34
CA ARG A 902 -9.24 19.44 37.95
C ARG A 902 -9.32 20.94 37.71
N ALA A 903 -8.21 21.64 37.94
CA ALA A 903 -8.12 23.07 37.71
C ALA A 903 -8.38 23.41 36.23
N TYR A 904 -7.79 22.63 35.31
CA TYR A 904 -7.94 22.83 33.87
C TYR A 904 -9.37 22.59 33.37
N LEU A 905 -10.02 21.50 33.81
CA LEU A 905 -11.41 21.19 33.48
C LEU A 905 -12.42 22.19 34.07
N ALA A 906 -12.06 22.86 35.16
CA ALA A 906 -12.88 23.90 35.78
C ALA A 906 -12.80 25.23 35.02
N SER A 907 -11.62 25.59 34.49
CA SER A 907 -11.40 26.86 33.80
C SER A 907 -11.67 26.84 32.29
N HIS A 908 -11.73 25.67 31.65
CA HIS A 908 -11.89 25.55 30.20
C HIS A 908 -13.23 24.93 29.80
N HIS A 909 -13.92 25.56 28.84
CA HIS A 909 -15.22 25.12 28.33
C HIS A 909 -15.23 25.07 26.78
N PRO A 910 -14.48 24.14 26.16
CA PRO A 910 -14.41 24.01 24.71
C PRO A 910 -15.76 23.64 24.09
N ARG A 911 -16.06 24.23 22.93
CA ARG A 911 -17.23 23.86 22.11
C ARG A 911 -16.81 22.84 21.06
N PHE A 912 -17.16 21.57 21.29
CA PHE A 912 -16.87 20.48 20.36
C PHE A 912 -17.92 20.39 19.26
N THR A 913 -17.47 20.23 18.01
CA THR A 913 -18.33 19.89 16.87
C THR A 913 -18.53 18.38 16.74
N SER A 914 -17.56 17.58 17.20
CA SER A 914 -17.63 16.12 17.18
C SER A 914 -18.34 15.54 18.41
N GLY A 915 -19.28 14.62 18.18
CA GLY A 915 -19.98 13.89 19.24
C GLY A 915 -19.06 13.01 20.10
N SER A 916 -17.94 12.52 19.57
CA SER A 916 -16.98 11.71 20.33
C SER A 916 -16.15 12.56 21.30
N GLU A 917 -15.65 13.71 20.86
CA GLU A 917 -14.89 14.65 21.68
C GLU A 917 -15.74 15.19 22.83
N LYS A 918 -17.00 15.51 22.56
CA LYS A 918 -17.97 15.94 23.57
C LYS A 918 -18.19 14.87 24.65
N ARG A 919 -18.25 13.59 24.27
CA ARG A 919 -18.33 12.46 25.22
C ARG A 919 -17.04 12.32 26.04
N ASN A 920 -15.87 12.37 25.39
CA ASN A 920 -14.57 12.23 26.07
C ASN A 920 -14.34 13.35 27.10
N TRP A 921 -14.66 14.60 26.76
CA TRP A 921 -14.57 15.72 27.71
C TRP A 921 -15.55 15.55 28.88
N ARG A 922 -16.79 15.10 28.59
CA ARG A 922 -17.79 14.79 29.62
C ARG A 922 -17.30 13.69 30.56
N ASP A 923 -16.68 12.63 30.03
CA ASP A 923 -16.15 11.53 30.84
C ASP A 923 -15.00 11.96 31.75
N LEU A 924 -14.09 12.80 31.26
CA LEU A 924 -13.04 13.40 32.08
C LEU A 924 -13.62 14.26 33.21
N LYS A 925 -14.65 15.07 32.91
CA LYS A 925 -15.33 15.90 33.90
C LYS A 925 -16.13 15.07 34.92
N MET A 926 -16.78 13.99 34.48
CA MET A 926 -17.55 13.09 35.36
C MET A 926 -16.63 12.27 36.28
N LYS A 927 -15.51 11.75 35.76
CA LYS A 927 -14.58 10.94 36.56
C LYS A 927 -13.73 11.77 37.50
N TRP A 928 -13.30 12.97 37.08
CA TRP A 928 -12.25 13.71 37.78
C TRP A 928 -12.61 15.16 38.12
N GLY A 929 -13.68 15.72 37.55
CA GLY A 929 -14.09 17.13 37.68
C GLY A 929 -14.89 17.50 38.94
N GLY A 930 -14.96 16.61 39.94
CA GLY A 930 -15.45 16.97 41.29
C GLY A 930 -16.98 17.07 41.47
N ILE A 931 -17.79 16.53 40.56
CA ILE A 931 -19.26 16.49 40.72
C ILE A 931 -19.62 15.34 41.69
N LYS A 932 -20.15 15.68 42.88
CA LYS A 932 -20.71 14.70 43.82
C LYS A 932 -21.98 14.08 43.21
N THR A 933 -22.16 12.79 43.46
CA THR A 933 -23.16 11.87 42.88
C THR A 933 -24.64 12.20 43.13
N THR A 934 -24.98 13.35 43.71
CA THR A 934 -26.37 13.73 44.05
C THR A 934 -27.11 14.54 42.97
N ASP A 935 -26.42 15.15 42.01
CA ASP A 935 -27.07 15.91 40.91
C ASP A 935 -27.22 15.09 39.62
N ARG A 936 -27.58 13.81 39.74
CA ARG A 936 -27.78 12.93 38.57
C ARG A 936 -29.09 13.17 37.80
N TYR A 937 -30.04 13.93 38.34
CA TYR A 937 -31.36 14.14 37.75
C TYR A 937 -31.67 15.58 37.29
N SER A 938 -30.83 16.57 37.61
CA SER A 938 -31.07 17.99 37.28
C SER A 938 -30.36 18.47 36.01
N ALA A 939 -29.42 17.70 35.46
CA ALA A 939 -28.67 18.08 34.26
C ALA A 939 -29.42 17.78 32.94
N GLU A 940 -30.48 16.97 32.95
CA GLU A 940 -31.32 16.73 31.77
C GLU A 940 -32.30 17.89 31.50
N THR A 941 -32.54 18.77 32.47
CA THR A 941 -33.53 19.86 32.36
C THR A 941 -32.94 21.22 32.01
N LEU A 942 -31.61 21.37 31.98
CA LEU A 942 -30.93 22.65 31.70
C LEU A 942 -30.30 22.77 30.30
N ILE A 943 -30.55 21.79 29.42
CA ILE A 943 -30.16 21.86 28.01
C ILE A 943 -31.37 21.44 27.15
N LYS A 944 -32.43 22.23 27.22
CA LYS A 944 -33.36 22.47 26.13
C LYS A 944 -33.24 23.92 25.71
#